data_AF-A0A9B7HX07-F1
#
_entry.id   AF-A0A9B7HX07-F1
#
_cell.length_a   1.000
_cell.length_b   1.000
_cell.length_c   1.000
_cell.angle_alpha   90.00
_cell.angle_beta   90.00
_cell.angle_gamma   90.00
#
_symmetry.space_group_name_H-M   'P 1'
#
loop_
_entity.id
_entity.type
_entity.pdbx_description
1 polymer ?
#
loop_
_entity_poly.entity_id
_entity_poly.type
_entity_poly.pdbx_seq_one_letter_code
_entity_poly.pdbx_strand_id
1 'polypeptide(L)'
;MYASITTTTTPTTTTTTTQQQIPRICIQMYPHLQEMTSMTFEQGMPISDILNLPLNRYFGDWFDTKMKDDCTINHKLPHVWYGNLVTMSWWDDLWLSKGFAFFLKHKVTEDAILPGCQVTDLFLVEQMHSALATDAELSSHPIVQTVKNIDKVTAIFDEISYKKMFSLIRMMENSIKPTIFENENYLDLKKLMYQNPEAAYLFKILQECSLDNLNVTAITDTWTRQKGFPVVNVKKSGNKYILTQKRFLNDPDADCDPSESEYRWTIPITYITNKISTPTLVWFDKDAKDLVIELDDPVEWIKFNAHEVGYYRVNYEEKEWNTLYNILRCQHETLSALDRAHLLEDAFSLAYTGQLDYILVMNMMKYLKREKHPIPWCVASSKLMYIYTLLNDGRIFSKAFRRYAGDLVDNTYREIGWELKEVTDTKSKSYADIRLQKTILEFALAVEHIDCCIATERIFIKYFCGAFEQDQIEYVPANPYVRDLFCYYGMHYFGDLSVWEVVFKQFIAENDRMEKLMLMRTLTAIKDTSILEQFIVTATDEKYVGAQDFLSCLIAMSENPVGTPVVWEWVRSNWEFLVDRYTLTDRHLGSLIPSITKTFATQTSLDEMECFFAKYPDAGAGAMHRAKALETVSNNIKWRARSCDKLGMWLLRYRIEK
;
A
#
# COMPACT_ATOMS: atom_id res chain seq x y z
N MET A 1 -2.74 -18.55 -21.68
CA MET A 1 -4.04 -18.83 -22.35
C MET A 1 -4.38 -17.68 -23.28
N TYR A 2 -4.53 -17.95 -24.58
CA TYR A 2 -4.89 -16.96 -25.60
C TYR A 2 -6.40 -16.73 -25.59
N ALA A 3 -6.85 -15.49 -25.38
CA ALA A 3 -8.23 -15.09 -25.67
C ALA A 3 -8.27 -14.49 -27.09
N SER A 4 -8.88 -15.22 -28.03
CA SER A 4 -9.21 -14.70 -29.35
C SER A 4 -10.39 -13.73 -29.24
N ILE A 5 -10.20 -12.47 -29.63
CA ILE A 5 -11.27 -11.49 -29.78
C ILE A 5 -11.83 -11.64 -31.18
N THR A 6 -12.97 -12.30 -31.34
CA THR A 6 -13.76 -12.28 -32.58
C THR A 6 -14.90 -11.29 -32.43
N THR A 7 -14.82 -10.16 -33.12
CA THR A 7 -15.92 -9.21 -33.30
C THR A 7 -16.66 -9.53 -34.59
N THR A 8 -17.86 -10.10 -34.51
CA THR A 8 -18.81 -10.11 -35.64
C THR A 8 -19.58 -8.80 -35.64
N THR A 9 -19.26 -7.90 -36.56
CA THR A 9 -20.06 -6.70 -36.83
C THR A 9 -20.96 -6.94 -38.05
N THR A 10 -22.26 -7.00 -37.85
CA THR A 10 -23.23 -6.73 -38.92
C THR A 10 -23.50 -5.22 -38.99
N PRO A 11 -23.38 -4.57 -40.15
CA PRO A 11 -23.60 -3.13 -40.27
C PRO A 11 -25.10 -2.85 -40.41
N THR A 12 -25.67 -2.10 -39.47
CA THR A 12 -26.93 -1.39 -39.68
C THR A 12 -26.64 0.11 -39.77
N THR A 13 -26.82 0.62 -40.99
CA THR A 13 -26.79 2.03 -41.33
C THR A 13 -28.01 2.75 -40.77
N THR A 14 -27.82 3.61 -39.77
CA THR A 14 -28.68 4.78 -39.55
C THR A 14 -27.89 5.88 -38.84
N THR A 15 -27.75 7.00 -39.52
CA THR A 15 -27.18 8.26 -39.05
C THR A 15 -28.12 8.95 -38.06
N THR A 16 -27.83 8.82 -36.78
CA THR A 16 -28.24 9.77 -35.74
C THR A 16 -27.23 9.70 -34.60
N THR A 17 -26.78 10.88 -34.14
CA THR A 17 -25.90 11.09 -32.98
C THR A 17 -26.56 10.49 -31.74
N THR A 18 -26.29 9.22 -31.49
CA THR A 18 -26.68 8.49 -30.29
C THR A 18 -25.38 7.90 -29.75
N GLN A 19 -25.02 8.22 -28.51
CA GLN A 19 -23.97 7.50 -27.79
C GLN A 19 -24.24 6.00 -28.02
N GLN A 20 -23.29 5.26 -28.59
CA GLN A 20 -23.38 3.81 -28.64
C GLN A 20 -23.38 3.31 -27.19
N GLN A 21 -24.58 3.16 -26.63
CA GLN A 21 -24.76 2.56 -25.32
C GLN A 21 -24.45 1.08 -25.50
N ILE A 22 -23.43 0.60 -24.76
CA ILE A 22 -23.30 -0.83 -24.49
C ILE A 22 -24.62 -1.21 -23.80
N PRO A 23 -25.47 -2.05 -24.40
CA PRO A 23 -26.83 -2.22 -23.92
C PRO A 23 -26.86 -2.83 -22.52
N ARG A 24 -25.85 -3.64 -22.17
CA ARG A 24 -25.76 -4.43 -20.93
C ARG A 24 -24.30 -4.76 -20.55
N ILE A 25 -23.98 -4.80 -19.25
CA ILE A 25 -22.70 -5.28 -18.70
C ILE A 25 -22.94 -6.58 -17.92
N CYS A 26 -22.11 -7.61 -18.14
CA CYS A 26 -22.14 -8.87 -17.40
C CYS A 26 -20.91 -9.00 -16.49
N ILE A 27 -21.15 -9.41 -15.25
CA ILE A 27 -20.10 -9.73 -14.28
C ILE A 27 -20.23 -11.21 -13.93
N GLN A 28 -19.23 -12.00 -14.29
CA GLN A 28 -19.20 -13.43 -14.01
C GLN A 28 -18.08 -13.75 -13.02
N MET A 29 -18.42 -14.50 -11.98
CA MET A 29 -17.45 -14.97 -10.98
C MET A 29 -16.97 -16.36 -11.37
N TYR A 30 -15.66 -16.51 -11.55
CA TYR A 30 -15.02 -17.79 -11.85
C TYR A 30 -14.30 -18.31 -10.59
N PRO A 31 -14.66 -19.49 -10.07
CA PRO A 31 -14.12 -19.99 -8.81
C PRO A 31 -12.64 -20.38 -8.87
N HIS A 32 -12.11 -20.68 -10.06
CA HIS A 32 -10.73 -21.15 -10.25
C HIS A 32 -9.71 -20.06 -10.61
N LEU A 33 -10.12 -18.80 -10.63
CA LEU A 33 -9.25 -17.71 -11.05
C LEU A 33 -8.78 -16.91 -9.84
N GLN A 34 -7.47 -16.62 -9.82
CA GLN A 34 -6.81 -15.82 -8.79
C GLN A 34 -7.30 -14.36 -8.83
N GLU A 35 -7.81 -13.93 -9.98
CA GLU A 35 -8.44 -12.64 -10.22
C GLU A 35 -9.83 -12.79 -10.88
N MET A 36 -10.69 -11.77 -10.73
CA MET A 36 -11.77 -11.56 -11.71
C MET A 36 -11.11 -11.25 -13.06
N THR A 37 -10.93 -12.28 -13.86
CA THR A 37 -10.11 -12.29 -15.08
C THR A 37 -10.91 -11.88 -16.31
N SER A 38 -12.23 -11.76 -16.23
CA SER A 38 -13.01 -11.24 -17.35
C SER A 38 -14.31 -10.57 -16.92
N MET A 39 -14.48 -9.31 -17.31
CA MET A 39 -15.79 -8.72 -17.53
C MET A 39 -16.09 -8.95 -19.02
N THR A 40 -16.75 -10.05 -19.35
CA THR A 40 -17.11 -10.41 -20.73
C THR A 40 -18.37 -9.67 -21.15
N PHE A 41 -18.34 -9.04 -22.33
CA PHE A 41 -19.49 -8.37 -22.91
C PHE A 41 -20.40 -9.40 -23.59
N GLU A 42 -21.37 -9.92 -22.85
CA GLU A 42 -22.53 -10.62 -23.42
C GLU A 42 -23.84 -10.06 -22.82
N GLN A 43 -24.94 -10.17 -23.56
CA GLN A 43 -26.22 -9.51 -23.28
C GLN A 43 -26.80 -9.90 -21.88
N GLY A 44 -26.71 -9.02 -20.87
CA GLY A 44 -27.21 -9.33 -19.51
C GLY A 44 -27.93 -8.24 -18.69
N MET A 45 -27.26 -7.18 -18.19
CA MET A 45 -27.86 -6.25 -17.22
C MET A 45 -27.60 -4.74 -17.43
N PRO A 46 -28.54 -3.84 -17.04
CA PRO A 46 -28.35 -2.39 -16.95
C PRO A 46 -27.30 -1.96 -15.90
N ILE A 47 -26.61 -0.83 -16.15
CA ILE A 47 -25.56 -0.27 -15.25
C ILE A 47 -26.10 0.08 -13.84
N SER A 48 -27.35 0.53 -13.74
CA SER A 48 -28.01 0.86 -12.46
C SER A 48 -28.12 -0.35 -11.52
N ASP A 49 -28.16 -1.56 -12.08
CA ASP A 49 -28.38 -2.79 -11.32
C ASP A 49 -27.05 -3.38 -10.82
N ILE A 50 -25.93 -3.02 -11.46
CA ILE A 50 -24.56 -3.39 -11.03
C ILE A 50 -24.18 -2.70 -9.72
N LEU A 51 -24.58 -1.44 -9.55
CA LEU A 51 -24.37 -0.69 -8.31
C LEU A 51 -25.24 -1.20 -7.15
N ASN A 52 -26.28 -1.99 -7.46
CA ASN A 52 -27.26 -2.52 -6.50
C ASN A 52 -27.17 -4.05 -6.34
N LEU A 53 -26.14 -4.70 -6.89
CA LEU A 53 -25.97 -6.15 -6.71
C LEU A 53 -25.88 -6.47 -5.21
N PRO A 54 -26.63 -7.47 -4.72
CA PRO A 54 -26.57 -7.89 -3.32
C PRO A 54 -25.24 -8.59 -3.09
N LEU A 55 -24.21 -7.80 -2.80
CA LEU A 55 -22.94 -8.28 -2.28
C LEU A 55 -23.21 -8.74 -0.84
N ASN A 56 -22.90 -9.99 -0.56
CA ASN A 56 -23.31 -10.76 0.61
C ASN A 56 -23.15 -10.04 1.97
N ARG A 57 -23.97 -10.47 2.94
CA ARG A 57 -24.27 -9.92 4.28
C ARG A 57 -23.11 -9.74 5.29
N TYR A 58 -21.84 -9.80 4.86
CA TYR A 58 -20.68 -9.60 5.74
C TYR A 58 -19.89 -8.37 5.30
N PHE A 59 -20.39 -7.20 5.67
CA PHE A 59 -19.81 -5.89 5.34
C PHE A 59 -18.40 -5.66 5.92
N GLY A 60 -17.89 -6.50 6.83
CA GLY A 60 -16.62 -6.27 7.53
C GLY A 60 -15.35 -6.57 6.75
N ASP A 61 -15.24 -7.81 6.23
CA ASP A 61 -14.12 -8.26 5.38
C ASP A 61 -14.12 -7.61 3.99
N TRP A 62 -15.20 -6.89 3.66
CA TRP A 62 -15.39 -6.21 2.39
C TRP A 62 -14.48 -4.99 2.20
N PHE A 63 -14.09 -4.27 3.26
CA PHE A 63 -13.46 -2.94 3.08
C PHE A 63 -11.94 -2.99 2.91
N ASP A 64 -11.19 -3.66 3.78
CA ASP A 64 -9.71 -3.59 3.76
C ASP A 64 -9.08 -4.48 2.67
N THR A 65 -9.60 -5.69 2.49
CA THR A 65 -9.03 -6.68 1.57
C THR A 65 -9.45 -6.38 0.14
N LYS A 66 -10.74 -6.11 -0.12
CA LYS A 66 -11.21 -5.86 -1.50
C LYS A 66 -10.92 -4.46 -2.01
N MET A 67 -10.94 -3.37 -1.21
CA MET A 67 -10.60 -2.06 -1.76
C MET A 67 -9.15 -1.95 -2.22
N LYS A 68 -8.24 -2.79 -1.67
CA LYS A 68 -6.85 -2.93 -2.16
C LYS A 68 -6.76 -3.73 -3.45
N ASP A 69 -7.71 -4.61 -3.71
CA ASP A 69 -7.69 -5.48 -4.88
C ASP A 69 -7.99 -4.72 -6.19
N ASP A 70 -7.17 -4.99 -7.20
CA ASP A 70 -7.39 -4.66 -8.62
C ASP A 70 -8.59 -5.44 -9.22
N CYS A 71 -9.22 -6.31 -8.44
CA CYS A 71 -10.31 -7.18 -8.85
C CYS A 71 -11.70 -6.72 -8.39
N THR A 72 -11.83 -5.49 -7.89
CA THR A 72 -13.12 -4.91 -7.52
C THR A 72 -13.91 -4.42 -8.72
N ILE A 73 -15.23 -4.42 -8.60
CA ILE A 73 -16.14 -3.80 -9.58
C ILE A 73 -15.72 -2.34 -9.82
N ASN A 74 -15.35 -1.62 -8.76
CA ASN A 74 -14.89 -0.23 -8.83
C ASN A 74 -13.57 -0.06 -9.60
N HIS A 75 -12.69 -1.07 -9.62
CA HIS A 75 -11.49 -1.05 -10.46
C HIS A 75 -11.79 -1.46 -11.90
N LYS A 76 -12.63 -2.49 -12.08
CA LYS A 76 -12.93 -3.08 -13.40
C LYS A 76 -13.88 -2.22 -14.24
N LEU A 77 -14.74 -1.42 -13.63
CA LEU A 77 -15.68 -0.55 -14.34
C LEU A 77 -14.95 0.57 -15.11
N PRO A 78 -13.98 1.30 -14.53
CA PRO A 78 -13.13 2.23 -15.29
C PRO A 78 -12.41 1.61 -16.50
N HIS A 79 -12.05 0.31 -16.45
CA HIS A 79 -11.43 -0.40 -17.59
C HIS A 79 -12.32 -0.46 -18.84
N VAL A 80 -13.64 -0.33 -18.69
CA VAL A 80 -14.56 -0.24 -19.84
C VAL A 80 -14.19 0.95 -20.74
N TRP A 81 -13.79 2.07 -20.16
CA TRP A 81 -13.31 3.24 -20.91
C TRP A 81 -11.81 3.19 -21.14
N TYR A 82 -11.01 3.00 -20.08
CA TYR A 82 -9.55 3.02 -20.12
C TYR A 82 -8.97 1.62 -20.03
N GLY A 83 -8.78 0.98 -21.19
CA GLY A 83 -8.35 -0.42 -21.30
C GLY A 83 -9.05 -1.15 -22.43
N ASN A 84 -10.37 -0.93 -22.58
CA ASN A 84 -11.17 -1.52 -23.66
C ASN A 84 -11.46 -0.51 -24.78
N LEU A 85 -12.15 0.59 -24.45
CA LEU A 85 -12.54 1.60 -25.43
C LEU A 85 -11.35 2.43 -25.94
N VAL A 86 -10.42 2.73 -25.03
CA VAL A 86 -9.11 3.30 -25.32
C VAL A 86 -8.06 2.33 -24.80
N THR A 87 -7.40 1.62 -25.72
CA THR A 87 -6.40 0.59 -25.38
C THR A 87 -5.02 1.11 -25.74
N MET A 88 -4.01 0.99 -24.87
CA MET A 88 -2.66 1.41 -25.24
C MET A 88 -2.17 0.73 -26.54
N SER A 89 -1.29 1.38 -27.30
CA SER A 89 -0.70 0.81 -28.52
C SER A 89 0.17 -0.41 -28.25
N TRP A 90 0.89 -0.39 -27.12
CA TRP A 90 1.76 -1.46 -26.68
C TRP A 90 1.92 -1.48 -25.15
N TRP A 91 2.45 -2.57 -24.61
CA TRP A 91 2.63 -2.78 -23.17
C TRP A 91 3.58 -1.79 -22.50
N ASP A 92 4.42 -1.10 -23.27
CA ASP A 92 5.27 0.01 -22.79
C ASP A 92 4.45 1.09 -22.08
N ASP A 93 3.20 1.26 -22.49
CA ASP A 93 2.25 2.25 -21.99
C ASP A 93 1.11 1.62 -21.17
N LEU A 94 1.32 0.45 -20.55
CA LEU A 94 0.33 -0.24 -19.70
C LEU A 94 -0.34 0.69 -18.67
N TRP A 95 0.42 1.67 -18.17
CA TRP A 95 -0.03 2.67 -17.22
C TRP A 95 -1.23 3.51 -17.73
N LEU A 96 -1.39 3.70 -19.04
CA LEU A 96 -2.52 4.43 -19.63
C LEU A 96 -3.85 3.75 -19.31
N SER A 97 -3.85 2.41 -19.23
CA SER A 97 -5.02 1.65 -18.85
C SER A 97 -5.07 1.44 -17.34
N LYS A 98 -3.98 0.93 -16.74
CA LYS A 98 -3.97 0.54 -15.32
C LYS A 98 -3.98 1.73 -14.38
N GLY A 99 -3.12 2.72 -14.59
CA GLY A 99 -3.01 3.90 -13.74
C GLY A 99 -4.27 4.76 -13.75
N PHE A 100 -4.85 5.04 -14.92
CA PHE A 100 -6.10 5.79 -15.02
C PHE A 100 -7.29 5.05 -14.43
N ALA A 101 -7.44 3.75 -14.70
CA ALA A 101 -8.50 2.97 -14.09
C ALA A 101 -8.38 2.94 -12.57
N PHE A 102 -7.15 2.82 -12.05
CA PHE A 102 -6.88 2.87 -10.62
C PHE A 102 -7.16 4.25 -10.02
N PHE A 103 -6.84 5.35 -10.72
CA PHE A 103 -7.21 6.70 -10.29
C PHE A 103 -8.72 6.92 -10.23
N LEU A 104 -9.43 6.55 -11.29
CA LEU A 104 -10.89 6.68 -11.35
C LEU A 104 -11.59 5.81 -10.32
N LYS A 105 -11.07 4.60 -10.02
CA LYS A 105 -11.57 3.75 -8.93
C LYS A 105 -11.67 4.54 -7.62
N HIS A 106 -10.62 5.30 -7.27
CA HIS A 106 -10.58 6.04 -6.01
C HIS A 106 -11.54 7.23 -6.03
N LYS A 107 -11.55 8.00 -7.11
CA LYS A 107 -12.52 9.11 -7.28
C LYS A 107 -13.98 8.64 -7.21
N VAL A 108 -14.34 7.59 -7.96
CA VAL A 108 -15.69 7.02 -7.93
C VAL A 108 -16.04 6.50 -6.54
N THR A 109 -15.08 5.89 -5.85
CA THR A 109 -15.31 5.40 -4.48
C THR A 109 -15.61 6.54 -3.52
N GLU A 110 -14.87 7.64 -3.60
CA GLU A 110 -15.13 8.82 -2.76
C GLU A 110 -16.41 9.55 -3.13
N ASP A 111 -16.62 9.85 -4.41
CA ASP A 111 -17.73 10.71 -4.85
C ASP A 111 -19.07 9.99 -4.83
N ALA A 112 -19.12 8.72 -5.23
CA ALA A 112 -20.37 8.00 -5.48
C ALA A 112 -20.69 6.90 -4.46
N ILE A 113 -19.68 6.23 -3.89
CA ILE A 113 -19.88 5.03 -3.07
C ILE A 113 -19.84 5.38 -1.57
N LEU A 114 -18.84 6.15 -1.16
CA LEU A 114 -18.58 6.53 0.23
C LEU A 114 -18.40 8.06 0.38
N PRO A 115 -19.40 8.86 -0.02
CA PRO A 115 -19.30 10.32 0.04
C PRO A 115 -19.05 10.80 1.47
N GLY A 116 -18.10 11.72 1.61
CA GLY A 116 -17.69 12.32 2.87
C GLY A 116 -16.81 11.46 3.77
N CYS A 117 -16.50 10.21 3.41
CA CYS A 117 -15.74 9.29 4.25
C CYS A 117 -14.20 9.46 4.18
N GLN A 118 -13.69 10.45 3.43
CA GLN A 118 -12.25 10.73 3.25
C GLN A 118 -11.44 9.50 2.84
N VAL A 119 -12.06 8.67 2.01
CA VAL A 119 -11.55 7.35 1.64
C VAL A 119 -10.32 7.50 0.73
N THR A 120 -10.32 8.51 -0.15
CA THR A 120 -9.18 8.85 -0.98
C THR A 120 -7.99 9.25 -0.12
N ASP A 121 -8.14 10.07 0.92
CA ASP A 121 -7.03 10.48 1.79
C ASP A 121 -6.33 9.30 2.48
N LEU A 122 -7.11 8.33 2.97
CA LEU A 122 -6.57 7.12 3.58
C LEU A 122 -5.85 6.24 2.54
N PHE A 123 -6.47 6.02 1.38
CA PHE A 123 -5.85 5.25 0.32
C PHE A 123 -4.63 5.94 -0.25
N LEU A 124 -4.61 7.26 -0.33
CA LEU A 124 -3.48 8.02 -0.84
C LEU A 124 -2.22 7.71 -0.04
N VAL A 125 -2.32 7.75 1.28
CA VAL A 125 -1.22 7.39 2.18
C VAL A 125 -0.78 5.94 1.94
N GLU A 126 -1.72 5.00 1.84
CA GLU A 126 -1.37 3.58 1.63
C GLU A 126 -0.77 3.29 0.24
N GLN A 127 -1.30 3.89 -0.82
CA GLN A 127 -0.85 3.63 -2.19
C GLN A 127 0.42 4.40 -2.52
N MET A 128 0.48 5.69 -2.18
CA MET A 128 1.64 6.54 -2.45
C MET A 128 2.84 6.12 -1.63
N HIS A 129 2.70 5.85 -0.33
CA HIS A 129 3.85 5.45 0.51
C HIS A 129 4.40 4.09 0.09
N SER A 130 3.53 3.16 -0.31
CA SER A 130 3.94 1.87 -0.91
C SER A 130 4.74 2.10 -2.19
N ALA A 131 4.23 2.94 -3.10
CA ALA A 131 4.94 3.28 -4.34
C ALA A 131 6.30 3.95 -4.05
N LEU A 132 6.36 4.90 -3.12
CA LEU A 132 7.61 5.55 -2.69
C LEU A 132 8.59 4.56 -2.08
N ALA A 133 8.13 3.54 -1.36
CA ALA A 133 9.00 2.52 -0.79
C ALA A 133 9.65 1.66 -1.90
N THR A 134 8.86 1.21 -2.86
CA THR A 134 9.34 0.43 -4.03
C THR A 134 10.21 1.28 -4.95
N ASP A 135 9.83 2.54 -5.19
CA ASP A 135 10.53 3.40 -6.16
C ASP A 135 11.84 4.00 -5.60
N ALA A 136 12.08 3.86 -4.29
CA ALA A 136 13.34 4.21 -3.64
C ALA A 136 14.43 3.12 -3.81
N GLU A 137 14.10 1.98 -4.42
CA GLU A 137 15.03 0.88 -4.71
C GLU A 137 15.76 1.13 -6.04
N LEU A 138 17.01 0.67 -6.14
CA LEU A 138 17.78 0.64 -7.38
C LEU A 138 17.13 -0.27 -8.44
N SER A 139 16.53 -1.37 -7.99
CA SER A 139 15.78 -2.33 -8.81
C SER A 139 14.43 -1.81 -9.33
N SER A 140 14.02 -0.59 -8.95
CA SER A 140 12.86 0.09 -9.56
C SER A 140 13.04 0.29 -11.07
N HIS A 141 11.96 0.72 -11.75
CA HIS A 141 11.94 1.00 -13.17
C HIS A 141 11.14 2.27 -13.51
N PRO A 142 11.38 2.89 -14.69
CA PRO A 142 10.53 3.95 -15.19
C PRO A 142 9.12 3.45 -15.49
N ILE A 143 8.13 4.34 -15.46
CA ILE A 143 6.75 4.00 -15.79
C ILE A 143 6.65 3.60 -17.27
N VAL A 144 7.25 4.42 -18.14
CA VAL A 144 7.34 4.14 -19.58
C VAL A 144 8.65 3.39 -19.82
N GLN A 145 8.54 2.11 -20.16
CA GLN A 145 9.71 1.26 -20.42
C GLN A 145 9.47 0.32 -21.60
N THR A 146 10.54 -0.06 -22.30
CA THR A 146 10.42 -0.96 -23.44
C THR A 146 10.25 -2.42 -23.01
N VAL A 147 9.12 -3.00 -23.40
CA VAL A 147 8.70 -4.37 -23.12
C VAL A 147 8.73 -5.20 -24.40
N LYS A 148 9.55 -6.26 -24.41
CA LYS A 148 9.79 -7.09 -25.61
C LYS A 148 9.30 -8.54 -25.51
N ASN A 149 9.06 -9.05 -24.30
CA ASN A 149 8.68 -10.44 -24.05
C ASN A 149 7.60 -10.53 -22.98
N ILE A 150 6.96 -11.71 -22.88
CA ILE A 150 5.82 -11.95 -21.99
C ILE A 150 6.23 -11.83 -20.52
N ASP A 151 7.42 -12.31 -20.15
CA ASP A 151 7.91 -12.21 -18.76
C ASP A 151 7.98 -10.76 -18.29
N LYS A 152 8.48 -9.86 -19.14
CA LYS A 152 8.48 -8.43 -18.85
C LYS A 152 7.08 -7.84 -18.85
N VAL A 153 6.20 -8.24 -19.78
CA VAL A 153 4.78 -7.79 -19.76
C VAL A 153 4.16 -8.10 -18.40
N THR A 154 4.33 -9.32 -17.91
CA THR A 154 3.74 -9.77 -16.64
C THR A 154 4.41 -9.11 -15.42
N ALA A 155 5.71 -8.84 -15.48
CA ALA A 155 6.47 -8.20 -14.41
C ALA A 155 6.11 -6.71 -14.19
N ILE A 156 5.63 -6.01 -15.22
CA ILE A 156 5.25 -4.58 -15.11
C ILE A 156 3.83 -4.36 -14.56
N PHE A 157 3.10 -5.43 -14.22
CA PHE A 157 1.86 -5.33 -13.44
C PHE A 157 2.20 -5.19 -11.95
N ASP A 158 2.76 -4.05 -11.59
CA ASP A 158 3.41 -3.83 -10.30
C ASP A 158 2.98 -2.50 -9.65
N GLU A 159 3.62 -2.15 -8.52
CA GLU A 159 3.30 -0.93 -7.78
C GLU A 159 3.62 0.35 -8.57
N ILE A 160 4.63 0.34 -9.45
CA ILE A 160 5.00 1.50 -10.24
C ILE A 160 3.92 1.81 -11.30
N SER A 161 3.46 0.81 -12.05
CA SER A 161 2.45 1.02 -13.11
C SER A 161 1.08 1.45 -12.58
N TYR A 162 0.76 1.08 -11.34
CA TYR A 162 -0.53 1.37 -10.71
C TYR A 162 -0.46 2.55 -9.74
N LYS A 163 0.33 2.40 -8.67
CA LYS A 163 0.31 3.29 -7.50
C LYS A 163 1.12 4.56 -7.74
N LYS A 164 2.33 4.48 -8.31
CA LYS A 164 3.09 5.69 -8.70
C LYS A 164 2.32 6.51 -9.72
N MET A 165 1.78 5.86 -10.76
CA MET A 165 0.98 6.55 -11.77
C MET A 165 -0.25 7.26 -11.16
N PHE A 166 -0.99 6.59 -10.28
CA PHE A 166 -2.09 7.19 -9.54
C PHE A 166 -1.68 8.48 -8.80
N SER A 167 -0.57 8.43 -8.05
CA SER A 167 -0.05 9.58 -7.33
C SER A 167 0.37 10.72 -8.28
N LEU A 168 0.96 10.39 -9.43
CA LEU A 168 1.35 11.39 -10.43
C LEU A 168 0.14 12.06 -11.08
N ILE A 169 -0.92 11.31 -11.45
CA ILE A 169 -2.15 11.89 -12.01
C ILE A 169 -2.76 12.88 -11.01
N ARG A 170 -2.85 12.50 -9.72
CA ARG A 170 -3.33 13.40 -8.67
C ARG A 170 -2.45 14.65 -8.52
N MET A 171 -1.12 14.48 -8.50
CA MET A 171 -0.19 15.60 -8.41
C MET A 171 -0.41 16.57 -9.57
N MET A 172 -0.55 16.08 -10.80
CA MET A 172 -0.79 16.91 -11.98
C MET A 172 -2.16 17.59 -11.93
N GLU A 173 -3.21 16.87 -11.54
CA GLU A 173 -4.56 17.44 -11.39
C GLU A 173 -4.58 18.62 -10.41
N ASN A 174 -3.90 18.48 -9.27
CA ASN A 174 -3.84 19.53 -8.26
C ASN A 174 -2.94 20.70 -8.68
N SER A 175 -1.95 20.48 -9.55
CA SER A 175 -0.94 21.47 -9.90
C SER A 175 -1.25 22.27 -11.17
N ILE A 176 -1.97 21.66 -12.13
CA ILE A 176 -2.27 22.27 -13.45
C ILE A 176 -3.67 22.96 -13.44
N LYS A 177 -4.28 23.10 -12.25
CA LYS A 177 -5.61 23.65 -11.92
C LYS A 177 -6.82 22.82 -12.40
N PRO A 178 -7.95 22.87 -11.68
CA PRO A 178 -9.10 21.98 -11.89
C PRO A 178 -9.86 22.17 -13.20
N THR A 179 -9.84 23.33 -13.85
CA THR A 179 -10.68 23.60 -15.05
C THR A 179 -10.40 22.68 -16.24
N ILE A 180 -9.26 21.99 -16.27
CA ILE A 180 -8.95 20.94 -17.25
C ILE A 180 -9.71 19.64 -16.96
N PHE A 181 -9.85 19.30 -15.67
CA PHE A 181 -10.47 18.08 -15.16
C PHE A 181 -11.95 18.29 -14.74
N GLU A 182 -12.43 19.53 -14.68
CA GLU A 182 -13.82 19.91 -14.33
C GLU A 182 -14.70 20.21 -15.55
N ASN A 183 -14.13 20.62 -16.68
CA ASN A 183 -14.89 20.66 -17.94
C ASN A 183 -15.17 19.22 -18.39
N GLU A 184 -16.28 18.99 -19.10
CA GLU A 184 -16.74 17.68 -19.63
C GLU A 184 -15.76 16.96 -20.59
N ASN A 185 -14.49 17.40 -20.62
CA ASN A 185 -13.36 16.93 -21.38
C ASN A 185 -12.39 16.12 -20.49
N TYR A 186 -12.85 15.11 -19.75
CA TYR A 186 -11.95 14.08 -19.17
C TYR A 186 -11.28 13.32 -20.32
N LEU A 187 -10.23 13.95 -20.87
CA LEU A 187 -9.80 13.83 -22.26
C LEU A 187 -10.98 14.04 -23.23
N ASP A 188 -10.72 14.48 -24.45
CA ASP A 188 -11.66 14.16 -25.52
C ASP A 188 -11.60 12.64 -25.75
N LEU A 189 -12.11 11.83 -24.80
CA LEU A 189 -12.25 10.38 -24.95
C LEU A 189 -12.90 10.09 -26.30
N LYS A 190 -13.86 10.92 -26.72
CA LYS A 190 -14.48 10.89 -28.06
C LYS A 190 -13.47 10.87 -29.22
N LYS A 191 -12.35 11.59 -29.12
CA LYS A 191 -11.28 11.58 -30.14
C LYS A 191 -10.42 10.31 -30.08
N LEU A 192 -10.37 9.63 -28.93
CA LEU A 192 -9.58 8.43 -28.66
C LEU A 192 -10.38 7.13 -28.70
N MET A 193 -11.71 7.21 -28.74
CA MET A 193 -12.60 6.07 -28.77
C MET A 193 -12.23 5.16 -29.95
N TYR A 194 -12.04 3.88 -29.66
CA TYR A 194 -11.69 2.84 -30.64
C TYR A 194 -10.30 3.04 -31.28
N GLN A 195 -9.41 3.79 -30.63
CA GLN A 195 -8.03 3.98 -31.06
C GLN A 195 -7.03 3.37 -30.08
N ASN A 196 -5.78 3.28 -30.54
CA ASN A 196 -4.65 2.77 -29.79
C ASN A 196 -3.60 3.87 -29.52
N PRO A 197 -3.82 4.80 -28.58
CA PRO A 197 -2.88 5.88 -28.35
C PRO A 197 -1.58 5.42 -27.70
N GLU A 198 -0.50 6.11 -28.07
CA GLU A 198 0.77 6.13 -27.34
C GLU A 198 0.70 7.18 -26.21
N ALA A 199 1.52 7.02 -25.16
CA ALA A 199 1.62 7.97 -24.05
C ALA A 199 1.85 9.41 -24.51
N ALA A 200 2.65 9.60 -25.56
CA ALA A 200 2.94 10.92 -26.12
C ALA A 200 1.67 11.67 -26.56
N TYR A 201 0.64 10.94 -27.03
CA TYR A 201 -0.60 11.54 -27.48
C TYR A 201 -1.44 12.08 -26.30
N LEU A 202 -1.44 11.37 -25.17
CA LEU A 202 -2.08 11.85 -23.94
C LEU A 202 -1.41 13.13 -23.44
N PHE A 203 -0.08 13.18 -23.39
CA PHE A 203 0.65 14.37 -22.94
C PHE A 203 0.40 15.57 -23.85
N LYS A 204 0.24 15.33 -25.16
CA LYS A 204 -0.17 16.37 -26.10
C LYS A 204 -1.58 16.91 -25.78
N ILE A 205 -2.54 16.06 -25.45
CA ILE A 205 -3.88 16.51 -25.05
C ILE A 205 -3.79 17.36 -23.77
N LEU A 206 -3.06 16.90 -22.75
CA LEU A 206 -2.88 17.65 -21.51
C LEU A 206 -2.19 19.01 -21.75
N GLN A 207 -1.24 19.05 -22.69
CA GLN A 207 -0.58 20.28 -23.12
C GLN A 207 -1.55 21.27 -23.79
N GLU A 208 -2.44 20.77 -24.66
CA GLU A 208 -3.47 21.59 -25.34
C GLU A 208 -4.50 22.16 -24.35
N CYS A 209 -4.76 21.46 -23.24
CA CYS A 209 -5.69 21.92 -22.21
C CYS A 209 -5.03 22.83 -21.15
N SER A 210 -3.71 22.93 -21.09
CA SER A 210 -3.02 23.73 -20.08
C SER A 210 -3.30 25.22 -20.25
N LEU A 211 -3.80 25.86 -19.19
CA LEU A 211 -4.10 27.30 -19.19
C LEU A 211 -2.86 28.18 -18.97
N ASP A 212 -1.78 27.59 -18.44
CA ASP A 212 -0.52 28.27 -18.17
C ASP A 212 0.49 27.94 -19.29
N ASN A 213 1.51 28.78 -19.54
CA ASN A 213 2.61 28.52 -20.48
C ASN A 213 3.55 27.37 -20.02
N LEU A 214 3.02 26.37 -19.32
CA LEU A 214 3.75 25.21 -18.82
C LEU A 214 3.96 24.21 -19.96
N ASN A 215 5.18 23.69 -20.06
CA ASN A 215 5.47 22.56 -20.94
C ASN A 215 5.13 21.25 -20.21
N VAL A 216 3.86 20.86 -20.27
CA VAL A 216 3.31 19.67 -19.61
C VAL A 216 4.06 18.41 -20.06
N THR A 217 4.40 18.30 -21.34
CA THR A 217 5.13 17.13 -21.85
C THR A 217 6.52 17.02 -21.22
N ALA A 218 7.26 18.13 -21.15
CA ALA A 218 8.58 18.14 -20.50
C ALA A 218 8.47 17.82 -19.00
N ILE A 219 7.43 18.30 -18.32
CA ILE A 219 7.17 17.98 -16.92
C ILE A 219 6.90 16.47 -16.78
N THR A 220 5.93 15.92 -17.51
CA THR A 220 5.53 14.50 -17.39
C THR A 220 6.65 13.55 -17.79
N ASP A 221 7.49 13.91 -18.76
CA ASP A 221 8.66 13.11 -19.14
C ASP A 221 9.62 12.92 -17.95
N THR A 222 9.82 13.95 -17.11
CA THR A 222 10.67 13.79 -15.91
C THR A 222 10.14 12.76 -14.92
N TRP A 223 8.82 12.61 -14.84
CA TRP A 223 8.17 11.71 -13.87
C TRP A 223 7.92 10.29 -14.40
N THR A 224 7.85 10.12 -15.71
CA THR A 224 7.43 8.85 -16.34
C THR A 224 8.58 8.08 -17.00
N ARG A 225 9.61 8.78 -17.49
CA ARG A 225 10.76 8.16 -18.19
C ARG A 225 11.98 7.95 -17.31
N GLN A 226 11.96 8.45 -16.08
CA GLN A 226 12.99 8.23 -15.07
C GLN A 226 12.39 7.38 -13.93
N LYS A 227 13.18 6.45 -13.39
CA LYS A 227 12.81 5.73 -12.16
C LYS A 227 13.14 6.55 -10.92
N GLY A 228 12.48 6.24 -9.81
CA GLY A 228 12.63 6.98 -8.57
C GLY A 228 11.88 8.30 -8.56
N PHE A 229 12.16 9.06 -7.49
CA PHE A 229 11.56 10.35 -7.17
C PHE A 229 12.55 11.21 -6.36
N PRO A 230 12.34 12.53 -6.27
CA PRO A 230 13.24 13.40 -5.56
C PRO A 230 12.96 13.47 -4.04
N VAL A 231 14.02 13.70 -3.27
CA VAL A 231 13.94 14.39 -1.99
C VAL A 231 14.34 15.86 -2.17
N VAL A 232 13.49 16.75 -1.67
CA VAL A 232 13.68 18.19 -1.66
C VAL A 232 14.28 18.59 -0.32
N ASN A 233 15.53 19.06 -0.31
CA ASN A 233 16.20 19.55 0.88
C ASN A 233 15.96 21.06 1.03
N VAL A 234 15.49 21.45 2.21
CA VAL A 234 15.09 22.82 2.56
C VAL A 234 16.13 23.39 3.52
N LYS A 235 16.73 24.52 3.12
CA LYS A 235 17.62 25.31 3.95
C LYS A 235 17.02 26.68 4.23
N LYS A 236 16.96 27.09 5.50
CA LYS A 236 16.44 28.41 5.88
C LYS A 236 17.56 29.43 6.01
N SER A 237 17.40 30.58 5.36
CA SER A 237 18.34 31.72 5.47
C SER A 237 17.56 33.02 5.62
N GLY A 238 17.37 33.47 6.87
CA GLY A 238 16.52 34.62 7.17
C GLY A 238 15.06 34.32 6.85
N ASN A 239 14.47 35.08 5.91
CA ASN A 239 13.11 34.85 5.41
C ASN A 239 13.07 34.11 4.05
N LYS A 240 14.22 33.56 3.62
CA LYS A 240 14.35 32.80 2.38
C LYS A 240 14.46 31.32 2.70
N TYR A 241 13.77 30.50 1.92
CA TYR A 241 13.87 29.05 1.93
C TYR A 241 14.49 28.62 0.60
N ILE A 242 15.69 28.03 0.69
CA ILE A 242 16.46 27.57 -0.47
C ILE A 242 16.24 26.07 -0.59
N LEU A 243 15.62 25.67 -1.69
CA LEU A 243 15.25 24.28 -1.99
C LEU A 243 16.23 23.71 -3.01
N THR A 244 16.73 22.51 -2.72
CA THR A 244 17.54 21.71 -3.65
C THR A 244 16.91 20.34 -3.79
N GLN A 245 17.12 19.66 -4.92
CA GLN A 245 16.56 18.34 -5.17
C GLN A 245 17.67 17.33 -5.49
N LYS A 246 17.47 16.08 -5.08
CA LYS A 246 18.27 14.92 -5.46
C LYS A 246 17.38 13.68 -5.50
N ARG A 247 17.75 12.65 -6.26
CA ARG A 247 17.05 11.35 -6.21
C ARG A 247 17.10 10.79 -4.78
N PHE A 248 15.97 10.28 -4.30
CA PHE A 248 15.91 9.55 -3.04
C PHE A 248 16.16 8.07 -3.27
N LEU A 249 17.02 7.46 -2.44
CA LEU A 249 17.32 6.04 -2.44
C LEU A 249 17.32 5.51 -1.01
N ASN A 250 16.84 4.28 -0.83
CA ASN A 250 16.88 3.57 0.44
C ASN A 250 18.31 3.28 0.92
N ASP A 251 19.23 3.14 -0.03
CA ASP A 251 20.66 3.01 0.19
C ASP A 251 21.38 4.19 -0.49
N PRO A 252 21.75 5.25 0.27
CA PRO A 252 22.43 6.41 -0.29
C PRO A 252 23.81 6.11 -0.87
N ASP A 253 24.43 5.01 -0.44
CA ASP A 253 25.77 4.59 -0.84
C ASP A 253 25.73 3.57 -2.00
N ALA A 254 24.56 3.30 -2.57
CA ALA A 254 24.40 2.32 -3.62
C ALA A 254 25.07 2.78 -4.93
N ASP A 255 25.75 1.85 -5.60
CA ASP A 255 26.42 2.12 -6.87
C ASP A 255 25.36 2.30 -7.98
N CYS A 256 25.14 3.55 -8.36
CA CYS A 256 24.17 3.93 -9.38
C CYS A 256 24.87 4.14 -10.72
N ASP A 257 24.19 3.85 -11.82
CA ASP A 257 24.64 4.32 -13.13
C ASP A 257 24.81 5.86 -13.07
N PRO A 258 25.94 6.42 -13.55
CA PRO A 258 26.17 7.87 -13.54
C PRO A 258 25.03 8.67 -14.18
N SER A 259 24.39 8.15 -15.22
CA SER A 259 23.23 8.80 -15.86
C SER A 259 22.00 8.89 -14.94
N GLU A 260 21.86 7.97 -13.99
CA GLU A 260 20.79 7.99 -12.99
C GLU A 260 21.09 8.94 -11.81
N SER A 261 22.38 9.24 -11.57
CA SER A 261 22.80 10.19 -10.54
C SER A 261 22.45 11.64 -10.89
N GLU A 262 22.23 11.92 -12.18
CA GLU A 262 21.84 13.23 -12.71
C GLU A 262 20.32 13.40 -12.83
N TYR A 263 19.51 12.47 -12.33
CA TYR A 263 18.04 12.58 -12.40
C TYR A 263 17.53 13.85 -11.71
N ARG A 264 16.72 14.62 -12.46
CA ARG A 264 16.07 15.84 -11.99
C ARG A 264 14.64 15.91 -12.50
N TRP A 265 13.79 16.51 -11.67
CA TRP A 265 12.36 16.62 -11.92
C TRP A 265 11.93 18.08 -11.96
N THR A 266 10.91 18.35 -12.77
CA THR A 266 10.15 19.60 -12.62
C THR A 266 9.04 19.36 -11.60
N ILE A 267 9.19 19.95 -10.41
CA ILE A 267 8.40 19.61 -9.22
C ILE A 267 7.38 20.72 -8.91
N PRO A 268 6.09 20.43 -8.76
CA PRO A 268 5.12 21.37 -8.22
C PRO A 268 5.28 21.45 -6.69
N ILE A 269 6.07 22.41 -6.22
CA ILE A 269 6.28 22.63 -4.80
C ILE A 269 5.06 23.33 -4.22
N THR A 270 4.41 22.71 -3.25
CA THR A 270 3.33 23.35 -2.48
C THR A 270 3.82 23.64 -1.06
N TYR A 271 3.32 24.69 -0.42
CA TYR A 271 3.61 24.94 0.99
C TYR A 271 2.48 25.68 1.72
N ILE A 272 2.46 25.49 3.04
CA ILE A 272 1.63 26.23 4.00
C ILE A 272 2.52 26.76 5.13
N THR A 273 2.05 27.77 5.86
CA THR A 273 2.78 28.40 6.97
C THR A 273 1.84 28.66 8.15
N ASN A 274 2.38 29.14 9.27
CA ASN A 274 1.55 29.57 10.41
C ASN A 274 0.60 30.74 10.09
N LYS A 275 0.83 31.47 8.97
CA LYS A 275 0.01 32.59 8.52
C LYS A 275 -0.87 32.27 7.32
N ILE A 276 -0.49 31.25 6.53
CA ILE A 276 -1.15 30.89 5.27
C ILE A 276 -1.57 29.43 5.37
N SER A 277 -2.88 29.20 5.53
CA SER A 277 -3.46 27.86 5.60
C SER A 277 -3.80 27.26 4.24
N THR A 278 -3.98 28.07 3.20
CA THR A 278 -4.23 27.60 1.83
C THR A 278 -2.91 27.30 1.12
N PRO A 279 -2.73 26.09 0.55
CA PRO A 279 -1.50 25.74 -0.16
C PRO A 279 -1.12 26.74 -1.25
N THR A 280 0.12 27.23 -1.19
CA THR A 280 0.73 28.06 -2.24
C THR A 280 1.58 27.19 -3.15
N LEU A 281 1.42 27.29 -4.47
CA LEU A 281 2.12 26.50 -5.49
C LEU A 281 3.24 27.31 -6.15
N VAL A 282 4.44 26.71 -6.25
CA VAL A 282 5.60 27.24 -6.98
C VAL A 282 6.26 26.09 -7.74
N TRP A 283 6.59 26.29 -9.02
CA TRP A 283 7.28 25.27 -9.82
C TRP A 283 8.79 25.31 -9.61
N PHE A 284 9.38 24.16 -9.26
CA PHE A 284 10.83 23.95 -9.24
C PHE A 284 11.25 23.27 -10.54
N ASP A 285 11.82 24.03 -11.46
CA ASP A 285 12.29 23.53 -12.76
C ASP A 285 13.48 22.56 -12.63
N LYS A 286 13.50 21.51 -13.47
CA LYS A 286 14.57 20.50 -13.48
C LYS A 286 15.96 21.08 -13.77
N ASP A 287 16.04 22.16 -14.55
CA ASP A 287 17.30 22.78 -14.99
C ASP A 287 17.80 23.81 -13.96
N ALA A 288 16.93 24.32 -13.08
CA ALA A 288 17.30 25.25 -12.01
C ALA A 288 18.11 24.53 -10.93
N LYS A 289 19.28 25.04 -10.52
CA LYS A 289 20.10 24.42 -9.47
C LYS A 289 19.39 24.39 -8.11
N ASP A 290 18.75 25.50 -7.77
CA ASP A 290 17.97 25.68 -6.57
C ASP A 290 16.69 26.48 -6.87
N LEU A 291 15.72 26.41 -5.96
CA LEU A 291 14.54 27.24 -5.94
C LEU A 291 14.56 28.07 -4.65
N VAL A 292 14.44 29.39 -4.77
CA VAL A 292 14.39 30.29 -3.61
C VAL A 292 12.96 30.80 -3.42
N ILE A 293 12.38 30.48 -2.26
CA ILE A 293 11.08 31.01 -1.83
C ILE A 293 11.34 32.06 -0.77
N GLU A 294 11.10 33.32 -1.11
CA GLU A 294 11.19 34.46 -0.21
C GLU A 294 9.80 34.85 0.25
N LEU A 295 9.58 34.85 1.57
CA LEU A 295 8.31 35.28 2.14
C LEU A 295 8.37 36.79 2.42
N ASP A 296 7.23 37.47 2.35
CA ASP A 296 7.15 38.89 2.67
C ASP A 296 7.35 39.14 4.18
N ASP A 297 6.72 38.29 5.01
CA ASP A 297 6.82 38.36 6.46
C ASP A 297 7.51 37.13 7.05
N PRO A 298 8.22 37.26 8.19
CA PRO A 298 8.74 36.10 8.91
C PRO A 298 7.59 35.20 9.37
N VAL A 299 7.81 33.90 9.21
CA VAL A 299 6.92 32.82 9.66
C VAL A 299 7.60 31.97 10.72
N GLU A 300 6.81 31.49 11.66
CA GLU A 300 7.28 30.60 12.73
C GLU A 300 7.66 29.23 12.17
N TRP A 301 6.85 28.73 11.25
CA TRP A 301 7.06 27.46 10.57
C TRP A 301 6.54 27.51 9.14
N ILE A 302 7.13 26.64 8.31
CA ILE A 302 6.69 26.36 6.94
C ILE A 302 6.65 24.84 6.78
N LYS A 303 5.64 24.34 6.08
CA LYS A 303 5.47 22.94 5.74
C LYS A 303 5.36 22.87 4.21
N PHE A 304 6.31 22.20 3.55
CA PHE A 304 6.28 21.88 2.12
C PHE A 304 5.54 20.57 1.80
N ASN A 305 5.09 20.43 0.56
CA ASN A 305 4.22 19.35 0.08
C ASN A 305 2.89 19.28 0.84
N ALA A 306 2.16 20.40 0.94
CA ALA A 306 0.90 20.48 1.69
C ALA A 306 -0.09 19.37 1.26
N HIS A 307 -0.69 18.69 2.23
CA HIS A 307 -1.57 17.53 2.05
C HIS A 307 -0.95 16.35 1.28
N GLU A 308 0.38 16.31 1.16
CA GLU A 308 1.12 15.25 0.46
C GLU A 308 0.59 15.01 -0.96
N VAL A 309 0.35 16.10 -1.69
CA VAL A 309 -0.14 16.03 -3.07
C VAL A 309 0.96 15.60 -4.03
N GLY A 310 2.18 16.05 -3.79
CA GLY A 310 3.32 15.82 -4.67
C GLY A 310 4.05 14.52 -4.38
N TYR A 311 4.47 13.83 -5.44
CA TYR A 311 5.23 12.57 -5.36
C TYR A 311 6.72 12.82 -5.09
N TYR A 312 7.03 13.42 -3.94
CA TYR A 312 8.39 13.72 -3.51
C TYR A 312 8.46 13.80 -1.98
N ARG A 313 9.66 13.63 -1.44
CA ARG A 313 9.94 13.77 -0.01
C ARG A 313 10.51 15.13 0.31
N VAL A 314 10.35 15.58 1.55
CA VAL A 314 10.92 16.84 2.04
C VAL A 314 11.84 16.59 3.23
N ASN A 315 13.07 17.08 3.12
CA ASN A 315 14.01 17.10 4.23
C ASN A 315 14.28 18.54 4.68
N TYR A 316 14.24 18.79 5.98
CA TYR A 316 14.52 20.08 6.59
C TYR A 316 15.85 20.03 7.36
N GLU A 317 16.43 21.19 7.65
CA GLU A 317 17.50 21.28 8.64
C GLU A 317 16.98 20.92 10.06
N GLU A 318 17.89 20.48 10.94
CA GLU A 318 17.53 19.96 12.26
C GLU A 318 16.67 20.94 13.09
N LYS A 319 16.92 22.25 12.95
CA LYS A 319 16.16 23.29 13.64
C LYS A 319 14.70 23.31 13.19
N GLU A 320 14.46 23.30 11.89
CA GLU A 320 13.12 23.30 11.30
C GLU A 320 12.38 21.99 11.59
N TRP A 321 13.07 20.85 11.57
CA TRP A 321 12.50 19.58 12.05
C TRP A 321 12.06 19.65 13.52
N ASN A 322 12.87 20.24 14.40
CA ASN A 322 12.51 20.45 15.81
C ASN A 322 11.31 21.41 15.96
N THR A 323 11.18 22.42 15.10
CA THR A 323 9.99 23.28 15.07
C THR A 323 8.74 22.48 14.70
N LEU A 324 8.79 21.67 13.64
CA LEU A 324 7.68 20.80 13.22
C LEU A 324 7.32 19.76 14.29
N TYR A 325 8.32 19.16 14.93
CA TYR A 325 8.13 18.29 16.10
C TYR A 325 7.37 18.99 17.23
N ASN A 326 7.73 20.23 17.56
CA ASN A 326 7.05 20.98 18.61
C ASN A 326 5.59 21.29 18.27
N ILE A 327 5.27 21.53 16.99
CA ILE A 327 3.89 21.69 16.53
C ILE A 327 3.11 20.39 16.76
N LEU A 328 3.65 19.24 16.33
CA LEU A 328 3.01 17.94 16.57
C LEU A 328 2.78 17.68 18.07
N ARG A 329 3.74 18.05 18.92
CA ARG A 329 3.61 17.84 20.36
C ARG A 329 2.57 18.75 21.02
N CYS A 330 2.54 20.03 20.64
CA CYS A 330 1.78 21.05 21.35
C CYS A 330 0.41 21.35 20.72
N GLN A 331 0.33 21.37 19.38
CA GLN A 331 -0.80 21.90 18.60
C GLN A 331 -0.96 21.13 17.27
N HIS A 332 -0.93 19.79 17.30
CA HIS A 332 -0.92 18.97 16.07
C HIS A 332 -2.10 19.23 15.13
N GLU A 333 -3.27 19.61 15.65
CA GLU A 333 -4.47 19.90 14.84
C GLU A 333 -4.33 21.16 13.95
N THR A 334 -3.27 21.95 14.13
CA THR A 334 -2.93 23.05 13.19
C THR A 334 -2.50 22.54 11.82
N LEU A 335 -2.03 21.29 11.74
CA LEU A 335 -1.68 20.60 10.50
C LEU A 335 -2.78 19.57 10.18
N SER A 336 -3.09 19.39 8.90
CA SER A 336 -4.07 18.36 8.49
C SER A 336 -3.58 16.95 8.83
N ALA A 337 -4.48 15.97 8.90
CA ALA A 337 -4.09 14.58 9.15
C ALA A 337 -3.10 14.05 8.10
N LEU A 338 -3.25 14.45 6.83
CA LEU A 338 -2.31 14.16 5.75
C LEU A 338 -0.94 14.79 5.98
N ASP A 339 -0.89 16.06 6.42
CA ASP A 339 0.39 16.72 6.71
C ASP A 339 1.14 16.04 7.85
N ARG A 340 0.43 15.60 8.89
CA ARG A 340 1.02 14.86 10.02
C ARG A 340 1.54 13.50 9.56
N ALA A 341 0.76 12.75 8.78
CA ALA A 341 1.18 11.47 8.21
C ALA A 341 2.42 11.62 7.32
N HIS A 342 2.45 12.62 6.42
CA HIS A 342 3.60 12.93 5.59
C HIS A 342 4.86 13.26 6.42
N LEU A 343 4.74 14.09 7.46
CA LEU A 343 5.87 14.39 8.33
C LEU A 343 6.42 13.14 9.02
N LEU A 344 5.55 12.22 9.45
CA LEU A 344 5.98 10.94 10.03
C LEU A 344 6.64 10.03 9.00
N GLU A 345 6.06 9.92 7.80
CA GLU A 345 6.56 9.11 6.70
C GLU A 345 7.96 9.55 6.25
N ASP A 346 8.14 10.85 6.03
CA ASP A 346 9.42 11.43 5.62
C ASP A 346 10.46 11.35 6.73
N ALA A 347 10.10 11.68 7.98
CA ALA A 347 11.03 11.57 9.09
C ALA A 347 11.57 10.13 9.24
N PHE A 348 10.70 9.12 9.12
CA PHE A 348 11.12 7.72 9.17
C PHE A 348 11.99 7.31 7.98
N SER A 349 11.63 7.72 6.77
CA SER A 349 12.38 7.34 5.56
C SER A 349 13.74 8.05 5.47
N LEU A 350 13.82 9.29 5.94
CA LEU A 350 15.07 10.03 6.07
C LEU A 350 15.95 9.44 7.19
N ALA A 351 15.36 9.02 8.30
CA ALA A 351 16.13 8.31 9.34
C ALA A 351 16.59 6.92 8.88
N TYR A 352 15.75 6.22 8.11
CA TYR A 352 16.08 4.95 7.51
C TYR A 352 17.35 5.04 6.66
N THR A 353 17.51 6.12 5.90
CA THR A 353 18.69 6.40 5.07
C THR A 353 19.85 7.08 5.81
N GLY A 354 19.68 7.43 7.10
CA GLY A 354 20.70 8.13 7.89
C GLY A 354 20.77 9.65 7.67
N GLN A 355 19.82 10.23 6.93
CA GLN A 355 19.71 11.68 6.69
C GLN A 355 19.04 12.43 7.86
N LEU A 356 18.37 11.70 8.76
CA LEU A 356 17.78 12.23 9.99
C LEU A 356 18.12 11.32 11.18
N ASP A 357 18.24 11.87 12.39
CA ASP A 357 18.49 11.06 13.57
C ASP A 357 17.20 10.34 14.03
N TYR A 358 17.27 9.01 14.11
CA TYR A 358 16.19 8.19 14.68
C TYR A 358 15.75 8.64 16.08
N ILE A 359 16.61 9.23 16.90
CA ILE A 359 16.21 9.74 18.22
C ILE A 359 15.15 10.85 18.09
N LEU A 360 15.31 11.76 17.14
CA LEU A 360 14.32 12.81 16.87
C LEU A 360 13.02 12.18 16.39
N VAL A 361 13.09 11.20 15.48
CA VAL A 361 11.92 10.48 14.96
C VAL A 361 11.14 9.77 16.07
N MET A 362 11.83 9.04 16.95
CA MET A 362 11.20 8.35 18.09
C MET A 362 10.65 9.35 19.13
N ASN A 363 11.23 10.55 19.25
CA ASN A 363 10.68 11.62 20.06
C ASN A 363 9.42 12.23 19.43
N MET A 364 9.39 12.40 18.10
CA MET A 364 8.22 12.86 17.37
C MET A 364 7.04 11.93 17.63
N MET A 365 7.22 10.62 17.50
CA MET A 365 6.16 9.62 17.70
C MET A 365 5.47 9.68 19.08
N LYS A 366 6.07 10.31 20.10
CA LYS A 366 5.42 10.53 21.41
C LYS A 366 4.14 11.38 21.32
N TYR A 367 3.96 12.18 20.27
CA TYR A 367 2.74 12.97 20.09
C TYR A 367 1.49 12.09 19.87
N LEU A 368 1.67 10.86 19.36
CA LEU A 368 0.57 9.93 19.05
C LEU A 368 -0.36 9.63 20.22
N LYS A 369 0.12 9.80 21.46
CA LYS A 369 -0.70 9.72 22.69
C LYS A 369 -1.91 10.67 22.69
N ARG A 370 -1.93 11.66 21.79
CA ARG A 370 -2.99 12.65 21.59
C ARG A 370 -3.65 12.54 20.21
N GLU A 371 -3.10 11.75 19.30
CA GLU A 371 -3.60 11.61 17.94
C GLU A 371 -4.85 10.74 17.94
N LYS A 372 -5.90 11.22 17.27
CA LYS A 372 -7.18 10.52 17.15
C LYS A 372 -7.59 10.27 15.71
N HIS A 373 -6.78 10.67 14.73
CA HIS A 373 -7.08 10.41 13.33
C HIS A 373 -6.44 9.11 12.85
N PRO A 374 -7.12 8.26 12.06
CA PRO A 374 -6.56 6.99 11.57
C PRO A 374 -5.33 7.17 10.68
N ILE A 375 -5.32 8.18 9.82
CA ILE A 375 -4.26 8.39 8.80
C ILE A 375 -2.85 8.45 9.41
N PRO A 376 -2.53 9.32 10.40
CA PRO A 376 -1.20 9.32 11.02
C PRO A 376 -0.90 8.03 11.80
N TRP A 377 -1.91 7.41 12.41
CA TRP A 377 -1.75 6.12 13.10
C TRP A 377 -1.40 4.98 12.14
N CYS A 378 -1.95 4.96 10.92
CA CYS A 378 -1.62 3.97 9.90
C CYS A 378 -0.14 4.04 9.52
N VAL A 379 0.37 5.26 9.28
CA VAL A 379 1.81 5.48 8.98
C VAL A 379 2.66 5.07 10.19
N ALA A 380 2.32 5.59 11.37
CA ALA A 380 3.11 5.36 12.57
C ALA A 380 3.21 3.88 12.94
N SER A 381 2.08 3.17 12.99
CA SER A 381 2.04 1.75 13.34
C SER A 381 2.86 0.93 12.34
N SER A 382 2.69 1.15 11.04
CA SER A 382 3.47 0.46 9.99
C SER A 382 4.98 0.66 10.18
N LYS A 383 5.43 1.91 10.33
CA LYS A 383 6.86 2.22 10.50
C LYS A 383 7.44 1.71 11.81
N LEU A 384 6.67 1.78 12.90
CA LEU A 384 7.05 1.24 14.19
C LEU A 384 7.16 -0.29 14.13
N MET A 385 6.24 -0.98 13.45
CA MET A 385 6.30 -2.43 13.25
C MET A 385 7.49 -2.86 12.40
N TYR A 386 7.89 -2.06 11.41
CA TYR A 386 9.12 -2.29 10.66
C TYR A 386 10.36 -2.23 11.57
N ILE A 387 10.46 -1.21 12.42
CA ILE A 387 11.52 -1.13 13.45
C ILE A 387 11.47 -2.34 14.38
N TYR A 388 10.29 -2.72 14.87
CA TYR A 388 10.13 -3.85 15.77
C TYR A 388 10.66 -5.15 15.16
N THR A 389 10.32 -5.39 13.89
CA THR A 389 10.75 -6.58 13.14
C THR A 389 12.28 -6.65 13.06
N LEU A 390 12.95 -5.54 12.72
CA LEU A 390 14.41 -5.51 12.59
C LEU A 390 15.16 -5.47 13.93
N LEU A 391 14.52 -4.98 15.00
CA LEU A 391 15.06 -5.01 16.37
C LEU A 391 14.89 -6.39 17.04
N ASN A 392 14.07 -7.28 16.48
CA ASN A 392 13.78 -8.57 17.09
C ASN A 392 14.90 -9.59 16.85
N ASP A 393 16.04 -9.38 17.50
CA ASP A 393 17.24 -10.20 17.37
C ASP A 393 17.57 -11.03 18.62
N GLY A 394 16.57 -11.25 19.47
CA GLY A 394 16.70 -11.97 20.73
C GLY A 394 17.24 -11.13 21.89
N ARG A 395 17.67 -9.88 21.67
CA ARG A 395 18.08 -8.95 22.74
C ARG A 395 16.89 -8.31 23.45
N ILE A 396 17.15 -7.68 24.59
CA ILE A 396 16.14 -6.99 25.42
C ILE A 396 15.49 -5.77 24.73
N PHE A 397 16.02 -5.34 23.59
CA PHE A 397 15.51 -4.19 22.83
C PHE A 397 14.08 -4.40 22.35
N SER A 398 13.70 -5.60 21.89
CA SER A 398 12.33 -5.90 21.47
C SER A 398 11.33 -5.74 22.63
N LYS A 399 11.69 -6.20 23.83
CA LYS A 399 10.88 -6.01 25.04
C LYS A 399 10.78 -4.53 25.45
N ALA A 400 11.86 -3.77 25.34
CA ALA A 400 11.85 -2.33 25.60
C ALA A 400 11.00 -1.57 24.58
N PHE A 401 11.06 -1.98 23.30
CA PHE A 401 10.21 -1.46 22.24
C PHE A 401 8.73 -1.68 22.54
N ARG A 402 8.32 -2.91 22.88
CA ARG A 402 6.91 -3.22 23.21
C ARG A 402 6.38 -2.33 24.32
N ARG A 403 7.19 -2.03 25.34
CA ARG A 403 6.80 -1.10 26.41
C ARG A 403 6.60 0.32 25.90
N TYR A 404 7.53 0.83 25.09
CA TYR A 404 7.41 2.16 24.49
C TYR A 404 6.17 2.26 23.57
N ALA A 405 5.97 1.27 22.70
CA ALA A 405 4.84 1.25 21.78
C ALA A 405 3.49 1.06 22.52
N GLY A 406 3.47 0.19 23.53
CA GLY A 406 2.33 0.03 24.45
C GLY A 406 1.92 1.35 25.10
N ASP A 407 2.90 2.13 25.59
CA ASP A 407 2.65 3.47 26.15
C ASP A 407 2.07 4.48 25.15
N LEU A 408 2.33 4.32 23.84
CA LEU A 408 1.77 5.20 22.81
C LEU A 408 0.31 4.88 22.56
N VAL A 409 -0.03 3.59 22.49
CA VAL A 409 -1.37 3.10 22.09
C VAL A 409 -2.36 3.02 23.25
N ASP A 410 -1.88 2.86 24.49
CA ASP A 410 -2.70 2.60 25.70
C ASP A 410 -3.89 3.57 25.86
N ASN A 411 -3.65 4.88 25.75
CA ASN A 411 -4.72 5.88 25.87
C ASN A 411 -5.81 5.67 24.82
N THR A 412 -5.45 5.57 23.55
CA THR A 412 -6.38 5.43 22.44
C THR A 412 -7.09 4.08 22.48
N TYR A 413 -6.39 3.01 22.83
CA TYR A 413 -6.99 1.69 23.05
C TYR A 413 -8.07 1.72 24.14
N ARG A 414 -7.81 2.36 25.29
CA ARG A 414 -8.81 2.47 26.38
C ARG A 414 -10.04 3.29 26.00
N GLU A 415 -9.88 4.27 25.11
CA GLU A 415 -11.01 5.07 24.62
C GLU A 415 -11.92 4.30 23.65
N ILE A 416 -11.31 3.50 22.76
CA ILE A 416 -11.97 2.81 21.64
C ILE A 416 -12.40 1.39 22.01
N GLY A 417 -11.47 0.55 22.47
CA GLY A 417 -11.72 -0.86 22.79
C GLY A 417 -12.19 -1.72 21.60
N TRP A 418 -12.78 -2.88 21.91
CA TRP A 418 -13.30 -3.85 20.94
C TRP A 418 -14.73 -3.56 20.47
N GLU A 419 -15.51 -2.81 21.27
CA GLU A 419 -16.90 -2.47 20.96
C GLU A 419 -16.96 -1.13 20.24
N LEU A 420 -17.59 -1.09 19.06
CA LEU A 420 -18.00 0.18 18.47
C LEU A 420 -19.16 0.74 19.31
N LYS A 421 -18.95 1.87 19.99
CA LYS A 421 -20.05 2.65 20.55
C LYS A 421 -20.97 3.03 19.39
N GLU A 422 -22.28 2.76 19.49
CA GLU A 422 -23.24 3.07 18.42
C GLU A 422 -23.09 4.54 17.99
N VAL A 423 -22.56 4.76 16.79
CA VAL A 423 -22.38 6.11 16.23
C VAL A 423 -23.72 6.56 15.66
N THR A 424 -24.41 7.44 16.39
CA THR A 424 -25.75 7.93 16.05
C THR A 424 -25.79 8.94 14.90
N ASP A 425 -24.68 9.35 14.28
CA ASP A 425 -24.77 10.32 13.19
C ASP A 425 -23.54 10.39 12.27
N THR A 426 -23.80 10.49 10.96
CA THR A 426 -22.88 10.67 9.81
C THR A 426 -22.01 9.46 9.39
N LYS A 427 -22.25 8.96 8.16
CA LYS A 427 -21.50 7.86 7.52
C LYS A 427 -19.97 8.07 7.49
N SER A 428 -19.52 9.34 7.45
CA SER A 428 -18.11 9.72 7.37
C SER A 428 -17.32 9.47 8.66
N LYS A 429 -17.86 9.89 9.81
CA LYS A 429 -17.23 9.63 11.12
C LYS A 429 -17.15 8.14 11.39
N SER A 430 -18.19 7.38 11.00
CA SER A 430 -18.19 5.93 11.12
C SER A 430 -17.00 5.26 10.42
N TYR A 431 -16.60 5.68 9.21
CA TYR A 431 -15.49 5.03 8.49
C TYR A 431 -14.12 5.32 9.13
N ALA A 432 -13.83 6.58 9.46
CA ALA A 432 -12.57 6.95 10.10
C ALA A 432 -12.42 6.28 11.48
N ASP A 433 -13.52 6.17 12.24
CA ASP A 433 -13.56 5.50 13.54
C ASP A 433 -13.31 3.99 13.41
N ILE A 434 -13.93 3.32 12.43
CA ILE A 434 -13.67 1.90 12.14
C ILE A 434 -12.21 1.68 11.79
N ARG A 435 -11.65 2.52 10.90
CA ARG A 435 -10.24 2.41 10.48
C ARG A 435 -9.29 2.63 11.65
N LEU A 436 -9.58 3.63 12.48
CA LEU A 436 -8.79 3.93 13.68
C LEU A 436 -8.86 2.75 14.64
N GLN A 437 -10.06 2.24 14.94
CA GLN A 437 -10.23 1.08 15.82
C GLN A 437 -9.40 -0.10 15.33
N LYS A 438 -9.51 -0.46 14.04
CA LYS A 438 -8.75 -1.58 13.48
C LYS A 438 -7.24 -1.36 13.63
N THR A 439 -6.75 -0.17 13.25
CA THR A 439 -5.32 0.18 13.35
C THR A 439 -4.80 0.09 14.78
N ILE A 440 -5.58 0.60 15.74
CA ILE A 440 -5.22 0.62 17.16
C ILE A 440 -5.25 -0.79 17.76
N LEU A 441 -6.27 -1.59 17.46
CA LEU A 441 -6.36 -2.97 17.92
C LEU A 441 -5.23 -3.83 17.34
N GLU A 442 -4.99 -3.74 16.03
CA GLU A 442 -3.91 -4.48 15.37
C GLU A 442 -2.55 -4.10 15.96
N PHE A 443 -2.26 -2.81 16.11
CA PHE A 443 -1.00 -2.34 16.69
C PHE A 443 -0.87 -2.76 18.17
N ALA A 444 -1.94 -2.64 18.96
CA ALA A 444 -1.96 -3.08 20.36
C ALA A 444 -1.70 -4.59 20.50
N LEU A 445 -2.26 -5.41 19.61
CA LEU A 445 -2.02 -6.86 19.60
C LEU A 445 -0.61 -7.20 19.15
N ALA A 446 -0.09 -6.52 18.14
CA ALA A 446 1.27 -6.72 17.63
C ALA A 446 2.34 -6.40 18.69
N VAL A 447 2.07 -5.46 19.59
CA VAL A 447 2.99 -5.06 20.68
C VAL A 447 2.67 -5.71 22.03
N GLU A 448 1.77 -6.71 22.05
CA GLU A 448 1.36 -7.47 23.25
C GLU A 448 0.78 -6.58 24.37
N HIS A 449 -0.11 -5.64 24.01
CA HIS A 449 -0.85 -4.87 24.99
C HIS A 449 -1.75 -5.78 25.86
N ILE A 450 -1.48 -5.83 27.16
CA ILE A 450 -2.04 -6.81 28.10
C ILE A 450 -3.58 -6.88 28.02
N ASP A 451 -4.26 -5.75 28.19
CA ASP A 451 -5.73 -5.72 28.20
C ASP A 451 -6.33 -6.11 26.85
N CYS A 452 -5.61 -5.85 25.76
CA CYS A 452 -6.07 -6.19 24.41
C CYS A 452 -5.96 -7.69 24.17
N CYS A 453 -4.84 -8.31 24.57
CA CYS A 453 -4.64 -9.75 24.49
C CYS A 453 -5.66 -10.53 25.34
N ILE A 454 -5.94 -10.08 26.57
CA ILE A 454 -6.95 -10.73 27.44
C ILE A 454 -8.35 -10.65 26.80
N ALA A 455 -8.70 -9.51 26.21
CA ALA A 455 -9.97 -9.37 25.50
C ALA A 455 -10.04 -10.29 24.27
N THR A 456 -8.95 -10.37 23.49
CA THR A 456 -8.85 -11.28 22.34
C THR A 456 -9.01 -12.73 22.72
N GLU A 457 -8.36 -13.19 23.80
CA GLU A 457 -8.50 -14.57 24.30
C GLU A 457 -9.97 -14.93 24.53
N ARG A 458 -10.68 -14.07 25.26
CA ARG A 458 -12.10 -14.27 25.58
C ARG A 458 -12.97 -14.30 24.33
N ILE A 459 -12.76 -13.37 23.39
CA ILE A 459 -13.52 -13.29 22.14
C ILE A 459 -13.24 -14.51 21.26
N PHE A 460 -11.97 -14.88 21.09
CA PHE A 460 -11.53 -15.99 20.24
C PHE A 460 -12.04 -17.34 20.74
N ILE A 461 -11.90 -17.63 22.05
CA ILE A 461 -12.41 -18.86 22.65
C ILE A 461 -13.94 -18.91 22.55
N LYS A 462 -14.65 -17.80 22.83
CA LYS A 462 -16.11 -17.76 22.67
C LYS A 462 -16.52 -18.02 21.21
N TYR A 463 -15.77 -17.49 20.23
CA TYR A 463 -16.10 -17.61 18.81
C TYR A 463 -15.90 -19.04 18.28
N PHE A 464 -14.76 -19.69 18.55
CA PHE A 464 -14.46 -21.02 18.00
C PHE A 464 -14.83 -22.17 18.94
N CYS A 465 -14.81 -21.96 20.25
CA CYS A 465 -14.98 -23.00 21.27
C CYS A 465 -16.25 -22.83 22.13
N GLY A 466 -17.03 -21.76 21.95
CA GLY A 466 -18.19 -21.39 22.78
C GLY A 466 -19.41 -22.32 22.75
N ALA A 467 -19.27 -23.55 22.26
CA ALA A 467 -20.32 -24.58 22.28
C ALA A 467 -20.52 -25.25 23.66
N PHE A 468 -20.03 -24.67 24.77
CA PHE A 468 -20.07 -25.31 26.10
C PHE A 468 -21.12 -24.77 27.08
N GLU A 469 -21.85 -23.69 26.77
CA GLU A 469 -22.98 -23.26 27.61
C GLU A 469 -24.23 -23.00 26.74
N GLN A 470 -25.05 -24.05 26.61
CA GLN A 470 -26.45 -23.93 26.27
C GLN A 470 -27.16 -23.19 27.41
N ASP A 471 -27.17 -21.86 27.34
CA ASP A 471 -28.26 -20.97 27.76
C ASP A 471 -27.70 -19.56 27.94
N GLN A 472 -28.18 -18.62 27.12
CA GLN A 472 -27.71 -17.24 26.94
C GLN A 472 -26.55 -17.04 25.95
N ILE A 473 -26.82 -17.37 24.68
CA ILE A 473 -26.09 -16.75 23.56
C ILE A 473 -26.58 -15.30 23.45
N GLU A 474 -26.11 -14.45 24.36
CA GLU A 474 -26.10 -13.02 24.13
C GLU A 474 -25.13 -12.79 22.96
N TYR A 475 -25.76 -12.47 21.83
CA TYR A 475 -25.25 -11.96 20.56
C TYR A 475 -23.72 -11.76 20.55
N VAL A 476 -23.01 -12.40 19.61
CA VAL A 476 -21.63 -11.98 19.24
C VAL A 476 -21.76 -11.01 18.06
N PRO A 477 -21.98 -9.69 18.26
CA PRO A 477 -21.58 -8.73 17.26
C PRO A 477 -20.11 -8.47 17.50
N ALA A 478 -19.26 -9.45 17.21
CA ALA A 478 -17.89 -9.06 16.94
C ALA A 478 -18.00 -8.21 15.67
N ASN A 479 -17.79 -6.90 15.82
CA ASN A 479 -17.74 -5.97 14.70
C ASN A 479 -17.01 -6.66 13.54
N PRO A 480 -17.66 -6.92 12.38
CA PRO A 480 -17.06 -7.74 11.35
C PRO A 480 -15.80 -7.08 10.77
N TYR A 481 -15.58 -5.79 10.99
CA TYR A 481 -14.37 -5.06 10.58
C TYR A 481 -13.09 -5.44 11.35
N VAL A 482 -13.20 -6.06 12.53
CA VAL A 482 -12.05 -6.44 13.39
C VAL A 482 -11.95 -7.94 13.62
N ARG A 483 -12.73 -8.73 12.86
CA ARG A 483 -12.81 -10.17 13.02
C ARG A 483 -11.51 -10.88 12.66
N ASP A 484 -10.90 -10.45 11.56
CA ASP A 484 -9.60 -10.92 11.12
C ASP A 484 -8.53 -10.79 12.23
N LEU A 485 -8.59 -9.71 13.01
CA LEU A 485 -7.64 -9.47 14.10
C LEU A 485 -7.77 -10.49 15.22
N PHE A 486 -8.96 -10.70 15.80
CA PHE A 486 -9.09 -11.64 16.91
C PHE A 486 -8.94 -13.09 16.46
N CYS A 487 -9.29 -13.42 15.21
CA CYS A 487 -9.04 -14.75 14.66
C CYS A 487 -7.54 -15.01 14.53
N TYR A 488 -6.80 -14.13 13.85
CA TYR A 488 -5.35 -14.28 13.67
C TYR A 488 -4.59 -14.25 15.00
N TYR A 489 -4.75 -13.18 15.79
CA TYR A 489 -4.01 -13.04 17.06
C TYR A 489 -4.50 -14.01 18.13
N GLY A 490 -5.76 -14.43 18.10
CA GLY A 490 -6.30 -15.47 18.97
C GLY A 490 -5.58 -16.80 18.75
N MET A 491 -5.47 -17.25 17.49
CA MET A 491 -4.71 -18.44 17.14
C MET A 491 -3.21 -18.25 17.44
N HIS A 492 -2.64 -17.06 17.18
CA HIS A 492 -1.22 -16.78 17.42
C HIS A 492 -0.79 -16.84 18.89
N TYR A 493 -1.63 -16.36 19.81
CA TYR A 493 -1.29 -16.29 21.23
C TYR A 493 -1.85 -17.47 22.04
N PHE A 494 -3.02 -17.98 21.67
CA PHE A 494 -3.79 -18.93 22.49
C PHE A 494 -4.16 -20.22 21.75
N GLY A 495 -3.81 -20.34 20.46
CA GLY A 495 -4.07 -21.52 19.67
C GLY A 495 -3.22 -22.72 20.10
N ASP A 496 -3.86 -23.89 20.16
CA ASP A 496 -3.22 -25.19 20.27
C ASP A 496 -3.76 -26.13 19.20
N LEU A 497 -3.28 -27.38 19.17
CA LEU A 497 -3.74 -28.39 18.21
C LEU A 497 -5.26 -28.59 18.25
N SER A 498 -5.88 -28.57 19.43
CA SER A 498 -7.31 -28.81 19.60
C SER A 498 -8.16 -27.71 18.97
N VAL A 499 -7.78 -26.44 19.20
CA VAL A 499 -8.46 -25.28 18.60
C VAL A 499 -8.18 -25.24 17.10
N TRP A 500 -6.94 -25.52 16.69
CA TRP A 500 -6.55 -25.56 15.28
C TRP A 500 -7.38 -26.57 14.49
N GLU A 501 -7.58 -27.77 15.01
CA GLU A 501 -8.44 -28.79 14.39
C GLU A 501 -9.90 -28.34 14.25
N VAL A 502 -10.43 -27.58 15.22
CA VAL A 502 -11.78 -27.00 15.13
C VAL A 502 -11.86 -26.00 13.99
N VAL A 503 -10.91 -25.06 13.91
CA VAL A 503 -10.84 -24.07 12.83
C VAL A 503 -10.63 -24.77 11.47
N PHE A 504 -9.81 -25.82 11.41
CA PHE A 504 -9.52 -26.55 10.18
C PHE A 504 -10.76 -27.29 9.64
N LYS A 505 -11.58 -27.87 10.53
CA LYS A 505 -12.87 -28.46 10.15
C LYS A 505 -13.82 -27.41 9.58
N GLN A 506 -13.88 -26.21 10.17
CA GLN A 506 -14.67 -25.11 9.64
C GLN A 506 -14.14 -24.65 8.27
N PHE A 507 -12.82 -24.50 8.12
CA PHE A 507 -12.17 -24.13 6.86
C PHE A 507 -12.49 -25.09 5.70
N ILE A 508 -12.52 -26.40 5.97
CA ILE A 508 -12.89 -27.41 4.95
C ILE A 508 -14.37 -27.32 4.58
N ALA A 509 -15.24 -27.09 5.56
CA ALA A 509 -16.69 -27.03 5.37
C ALA A 509 -17.18 -25.71 4.75
N GLU A 510 -16.35 -24.66 4.80
CA GLU A 510 -16.72 -23.32 4.33
C GLU A 510 -16.78 -23.22 2.80
N ASN A 511 -17.83 -22.57 2.31
CA ASN A 511 -18.10 -22.36 0.90
C ASN A 511 -17.89 -20.90 0.47
N ASP A 512 -18.04 -19.95 1.39
CA ASP A 512 -17.74 -18.55 1.11
C ASP A 512 -16.22 -18.35 1.01
N ARG A 513 -15.75 -17.85 -0.14
CA ARG A 513 -14.31 -17.68 -0.39
C ARG A 513 -13.66 -16.72 0.60
N MET A 514 -14.35 -15.66 1.04
CA MET A 514 -13.76 -14.67 1.94
C MET A 514 -13.61 -15.25 3.34
N GLU A 515 -14.66 -15.91 3.83
CA GLU A 515 -14.61 -16.65 5.09
C GLU A 515 -13.51 -17.71 5.06
N LYS A 516 -13.43 -18.46 3.96
CA LYS A 516 -12.41 -19.49 3.76
C LYS A 516 -10.98 -18.92 3.79
N LEU A 517 -10.73 -17.78 3.16
CA LEU A 517 -9.42 -17.10 3.22
C LEU A 517 -9.09 -16.57 4.62
N MET A 518 -10.08 -16.03 5.34
CA MET A 518 -9.90 -15.59 6.72
C MET A 518 -9.56 -16.78 7.64
N LEU A 519 -10.30 -17.89 7.52
CA LEU A 519 -10.02 -19.13 8.27
C LEU A 519 -8.64 -19.70 7.90
N MET A 520 -8.26 -19.68 6.61
CA MET A 520 -6.92 -20.05 6.17
C MET A 520 -5.86 -19.20 6.87
N ARG A 521 -5.96 -17.87 6.81
CA ARG A 521 -5.03 -16.95 7.50
C ARG A 521 -4.99 -17.21 9.00
N THR A 522 -6.13 -17.54 9.61
CA THR A 522 -6.21 -17.93 11.02
C THR A 522 -5.37 -19.18 11.31
N LEU A 523 -5.53 -20.25 10.51
CA LEU A 523 -4.77 -21.49 10.66
C LEU A 523 -3.25 -21.28 10.53
N THR A 524 -2.81 -20.32 9.72
CA THR A 524 -1.38 -20.00 9.53
C THR A 524 -0.74 -19.26 10.70
N ALA A 525 -1.56 -18.73 11.62
CA ALA A 525 -1.08 -17.92 12.74
C ALA A 525 -0.51 -18.74 13.92
N ILE A 526 -0.76 -20.06 13.95
CA ILE A 526 -0.33 -20.95 15.04
C ILE A 526 1.19 -20.96 15.20
N LYS A 527 1.68 -21.01 16.45
CA LYS A 527 3.12 -21.00 16.75
C LYS A 527 3.81 -22.36 16.70
N ASP A 528 3.04 -23.44 16.66
CA ASP A 528 3.57 -24.79 16.56
C ASP A 528 4.07 -25.05 15.13
N THR A 529 5.39 -25.15 14.97
CA THR A 529 6.01 -25.34 13.64
C THR A 529 5.69 -26.71 13.04
N SER A 530 5.46 -27.74 13.85
CA SER A 530 5.09 -29.06 13.35
C SER A 530 3.68 -29.05 12.73
N ILE A 531 2.76 -28.27 13.28
CA ILE A 531 1.43 -28.06 12.68
C ILE A 531 1.56 -27.28 11.37
N LEU A 532 2.39 -26.22 11.33
CA LEU A 532 2.63 -25.46 10.11
C LEU A 532 3.25 -26.33 9.00
N GLU A 533 4.26 -27.14 9.30
CA GLU A 533 4.89 -28.07 8.36
C GLU A 533 3.86 -29.06 7.76
N GLN A 534 3.01 -29.64 8.61
CA GLN A 534 1.92 -30.53 8.16
C GLN A 534 0.87 -29.79 7.32
N PHE A 535 0.55 -28.54 7.68
CA PHE A 535 -0.43 -27.76 6.95
C PHE A 535 0.07 -27.35 5.57
N ILE A 536 1.35 -26.99 5.40
CA ILE A 536 1.92 -26.73 4.06
C ILE A 536 1.78 -27.95 3.15
N VAL A 537 2.13 -29.14 3.66
CA VAL A 537 2.01 -30.39 2.89
C VAL A 537 0.54 -30.66 2.54
N THR A 538 -0.38 -30.49 3.48
CA THR A 538 -1.83 -30.67 3.25
C THR A 538 -2.37 -29.67 2.22
N ALA A 539 -1.90 -28.43 2.27
CA ALA A 539 -2.29 -27.37 1.34
C ALA A 539 -1.77 -27.58 -0.09
N THR A 540 -0.82 -28.50 -0.32
CA THR A 540 -0.42 -28.88 -1.69
C THR A 540 -1.54 -29.60 -2.45
N ASP A 541 -2.47 -30.24 -1.75
CA ASP A 541 -3.62 -30.93 -2.31
C ASP A 541 -4.79 -29.93 -2.54
N GLU A 542 -5.17 -29.78 -3.80
CA GLU A 542 -6.22 -28.86 -4.26
C GLU A 542 -7.60 -29.15 -3.68
N LYS A 543 -7.81 -30.35 -3.10
CA LYS A 543 -9.01 -30.67 -2.33
C LYS A 543 -9.18 -29.75 -1.12
N TYR A 544 -8.08 -29.31 -0.51
CA TYR A 544 -8.09 -28.48 0.70
C TYR A 544 -7.88 -27.01 0.36
N VAL A 545 -6.83 -26.71 -0.41
CA VAL A 545 -6.46 -25.34 -0.81
C VAL A 545 -6.31 -25.31 -2.32
N GLY A 546 -7.18 -24.56 -3.00
CA GLY A 546 -7.11 -24.44 -4.46
C GLY A 546 -5.79 -23.83 -4.92
N ALA A 547 -5.33 -24.20 -6.12
CA ALA A 547 -4.04 -23.74 -6.66
C ALA A 547 -3.92 -22.21 -6.67
N GLN A 548 -5.00 -21.49 -6.92
CA GLN A 548 -5.02 -20.01 -6.89
C GLN A 548 -4.77 -19.39 -5.50
N ASP A 549 -5.07 -20.11 -4.42
CA ASP A 549 -4.95 -19.59 -3.04
C ASP A 549 -3.70 -20.14 -2.31
N PHE A 550 -3.04 -21.16 -2.87
CA PHE A 550 -1.88 -21.81 -2.24
C PHE A 550 -0.68 -20.86 -2.04
N LEU A 551 -0.35 -20.01 -3.02
CA LEU A 551 0.71 -19.01 -2.84
C LEU A 551 0.36 -18.00 -1.73
N SER A 552 -0.91 -17.60 -1.62
CA SER A 552 -1.41 -16.74 -0.54
C SER A 552 -1.33 -17.42 0.82
N CYS A 553 -1.53 -18.74 0.88
CA CYS A 553 -1.33 -19.54 2.09
C CYS A 553 0.14 -19.48 2.55
N LEU A 554 1.11 -19.69 1.64
CA LEU A 554 2.54 -19.58 1.95
C LEU A 554 2.92 -18.18 2.43
N ILE A 555 2.40 -17.13 1.79
CA ILE A 555 2.62 -15.74 2.21
C ILE A 555 2.06 -15.52 3.62
N ALA A 556 0.82 -15.93 3.90
CA ALA A 556 0.19 -15.80 5.21
C ALA A 556 0.98 -16.54 6.31
N MET A 557 1.51 -17.75 6.01
CA MET A 557 2.39 -18.48 6.93
C MET A 557 3.70 -17.75 7.19
N SER A 558 4.26 -17.06 6.18
CA SER A 558 5.50 -16.30 6.33
C SER A 558 5.34 -15.00 7.13
N GLU A 559 4.12 -14.47 7.28
CA GLU A 559 3.81 -13.32 8.15
C GLU A 559 3.99 -13.67 9.63
N ASN A 560 3.87 -14.95 9.98
CA ASN A 560 4.17 -15.46 11.30
C ASN A 560 5.69 -15.61 11.48
N PRO A 561 6.33 -14.97 12.48
CA PRO A 561 7.78 -15.04 12.66
C PRO A 561 8.36 -16.46 12.79
N VAL A 562 7.59 -17.41 13.33
CA VAL A 562 8.02 -18.82 13.39
C VAL A 562 7.77 -19.58 12.08
N GLY A 563 6.84 -19.11 11.26
CA GLY A 563 6.49 -19.69 9.97
C GLY A 563 7.43 -19.24 8.84
N THR A 564 8.05 -18.06 8.94
CA THR A 564 9.01 -17.57 7.93
C THR A 564 10.11 -18.58 7.58
N PRO A 565 10.88 -19.16 8.53
CA PRO A 565 11.90 -20.17 8.21
C PRO A 565 11.30 -21.47 7.65
N VAL A 566 10.13 -21.89 8.15
CA VAL A 566 9.42 -23.10 7.67
C VAL A 566 9.04 -22.98 6.20
N VAL A 567 8.44 -21.85 5.82
CA VAL A 567 8.05 -21.56 4.44
C VAL A 567 9.27 -21.44 3.54
N TRP A 568 10.32 -20.72 3.98
CA TRP A 568 11.53 -20.54 3.18
C TRP A 568 12.22 -21.87 2.87
N GLU A 569 12.36 -22.74 3.87
CA GLU A 569 12.96 -24.06 3.68
C GLU A 569 12.12 -24.94 2.74
N TRP A 570 10.79 -24.93 2.93
CA TRP A 570 9.89 -25.69 2.08
C TRP A 570 9.92 -25.20 0.63
N VAL A 571 9.90 -23.88 0.39
CA VAL A 571 9.96 -23.30 -0.96
C VAL A 571 11.27 -23.65 -1.66
N ARG A 572 12.42 -23.57 -0.97
CA ARG A 572 13.71 -23.96 -1.56
C ARG A 572 13.75 -25.44 -1.94
N SER A 573 13.18 -26.28 -1.09
CA SER A 573 13.15 -27.73 -1.27
C SER A 573 12.15 -28.19 -2.35
N ASN A 574 11.08 -27.42 -2.57
CA ASN A 574 9.97 -27.78 -3.47
C ASN A 574 9.81 -26.76 -4.62
N TRP A 575 10.88 -26.07 -5.00
CA TRP A 575 10.81 -25.05 -6.05
C TRP A 575 10.33 -25.61 -7.40
N GLU A 576 10.79 -26.79 -7.79
CA GLU A 576 10.38 -27.44 -9.04
C GLU A 576 8.86 -27.72 -9.06
N PHE A 577 8.29 -28.16 -7.93
CA PHE A 577 6.84 -28.34 -7.80
C PHE A 577 6.07 -27.04 -8.03
N LEU A 578 6.57 -25.91 -7.51
CA LEU A 578 5.96 -24.60 -7.74
C LEU A 578 6.07 -24.18 -9.21
N VAL A 579 7.23 -24.40 -9.82
CA VAL A 579 7.45 -24.10 -11.24
C VAL A 579 6.57 -24.96 -12.14
N ASP A 580 6.40 -26.25 -11.85
CA ASP A 580 5.52 -27.13 -12.61
C ASP A 580 4.06 -26.72 -12.49
N ARG A 581 3.64 -26.25 -11.31
CA ARG A 581 2.27 -25.83 -11.04
C ARG A 581 1.91 -24.49 -11.67
N TYR A 582 2.77 -23.48 -11.57
CA TYR A 582 2.45 -22.10 -11.96
C TYR A 582 3.19 -21.62 -13.23
N THR A 583 4.29 -22.27 -13.60
CA THR A 583 5.27 -21.80 -14.61
C THR A 583 6.05 -20.55 -14.18
N LEU A 584 7.25 -20.35 -14.74
CA LEU A 584 8.08 -19.16 -14.50
C LEU A 584 7.49 -17.87 -15.07
N THR A 585 6.46 -17.96 -15.93
CA THR A 585 5.79 -16.80 -16.52
C THR A 585 4.72 -16.20 -15.59
N ASP A 586 4.37 -16.89 -14.51
CA ASP A 586 3.38 -16.45 -13.53
C ASP A 586 3.96 -15.41 -12.56
N ARG A 587 3.36 -14.21 -12.55
CA ARG A 587 3.79 -13.11 -11.65
C ARG A 587 3.55 -13.40 -10.18
N HIS A 588 2.55 -14.20 -9.81
CA HIS A 588 2.26 -14.51 -8.42
C HIS A 588 3.32 -15.45 -7.85
N LEU A 589 3.80 -16.40 -8.65
CA LEU A 589 5.00 -17.16 -8.31
C LEU A 589 6.24 -16.25 -8.27
N GLY A 590 6.37 -15.34 -9.24
CA GLY A 590 7.46 -14.35 -9.28
C GLY A 590 7.53 -13.48 -8.02
N SER A 591 6.38 -13.02 -7.51
CA SER A 591 6.28 -12.16 -6.33
C SER A 591 6.36 -12.91 -5.00
N LEU A 592 6.29 -14.24 -5.00
CA LEU A 592 6.36 -15.05 -3.77
C LEU A 592 7.64 -14.78 -2.98
N ILE A 593 8.80 -14.77 -3.66
CA ILE A 593 10.12 -14.67 -3.02
C ILE A 593 10.24 -13.37 -2.20
N PRO A 594 10.06 -12.16 -2.76
CA PRO A 594 10.14 -10.94 -1.95
C PRO A 594 9.10 -10.92 -0.83
N SER A 595 7.92 -11.53 -1.00
CA SER A 595 6.91 -11.60 0.06
C SER A 595 7.35 -12.42 1.28
N ILE A 596 7.98 -13.58 1.06
CA ILE A 596 8.38 -14.50 2.14
C ILE A 596 9.75 -14.17 2.75
N THR A 597 10.60 -13.38 2.06
CA THR A 597 11.95 -13.02 2.55
C THR A 597 12.06 -11.57 3.06
N LYS A 598 10.99 -10.76 3.01
CA LYS A 598 11.01 -9.31 3.35
C LYS A 598 11.57 -8.98 4.75
N THR A 599 11.48 -9.91 5.69
CA THR A 599 11.93 -9.75 7.08
C THR A 599 13.36 -10.22 7.32
N PHE A 600 14.00 -10.85 6.34
CA PHE A 600 15.37 -11.31 6.46
C PHE A 600 16.32 -10.12 6.63
N ALA A 601 17.26 -10.28 7.56
CA ALA A 601 18.16 -9.21 7.96
C ALA A 601 19.50 -9.75 8.47
N THR A 602 19.98 -10.86 7.91
CA THR A 602 21.28 -11.47 8.25
C THR A 602 22.05 -11.82 6.99
N GLN A 603 23.39 -11.80 7.07
CA GLN A 603 24.24 -12.20 5.94
C GLN A 603 23.98 -13.65 5.52
N THR A 604 23.79 -14.56 6.49
CA THR A 604 23.46 -15.96 6.20
C THR A 604 22.20 -16.10 5.36
N SER A 605 21.12 -15.38 5.69
CA SER A 605 19.90 -15.40 4.89
C SER A 605 20.10 -14.85 3.47
N LEU A 606 20.96 -13.84 3.32
CA LEU A 606 21.29 -13.27 2.01
C LEU A 606 22.10 -14.27 1.16
N ASP A 607 23.15 -14.87 1.73
CA ASP A 607 23.98 -15.87 1.06
C ASP A 607 23.14 -17.09 0.62
N GLU A 608 22.18 -17.50 1.47
CA GLU A 608 21.22 -18.55 1.16
C GLU A 608 20.32 -18.22 -0.04
N MET A 609 19.84 -16.97 -0.13
CA MET A 609 19.05 -16.51 -1.28
C MET A 609 19.89 -16.50 -2.56
N GLU A 610 21.13 -16.00 -2.49
CA GLU A 610 22.06 -15.99 -3.63
C GLU A 610 22.36 -17.42 -4.11
N CYS A 611 22.62 -18.35 -3.20
CA CYS A 611 22.81 -19.77 -3.52
C CYS A 611 21.56 -20.37 -4.18
N PHE A 612 20.37 -20.06 -3.66
CA PHE A 612 19.11 -20.52 -4.25
C PHE A 612 18.89 -19.98 -5.66
N PHE A 613 19.19 -18.70 -5.91
CA PHE A 613 19.09 -18.10 -7.24
C PHE A 613 20.17 -18.62 -8.20
N ALA A 614 21.38 -18.91 -7.72
CA ALA A 614 22.41 -19.55 -8.52
C ALA A 614 22.03 -20.98 -8.92
N LYS A 615 21.30 -21.72 -8.06
CA LYS A 615 20.76 -23.04 -8.38
C LYS A 615 19.66 -22.99 -9.44
N TYR A 616 18.80 -21.97 -9.40
CA TYR A 616 17.71 -21.78 -10.37
C TYR A 616 17.85 -20.44 -11.10
N PRO A 617 18.80 -20.29 -12.04
CA PRO A 617 19.15 -18.99 -12.62
C PRO A 617 18.04 -18.39 -13.49
N ASP A 618 17.21 -19.23 -14.12
CA ASP A 618 16.03 -18.75 -14.85
C ASP A 618 14.92 -18.39 -13.87
N ALA A 619 14.51 -17.13 -13.90
CA ALA A 619 13.51 -16.56 -13.01
C ALA A 619 12.22 -16.15 -13.72
N GLY A 620 12.17 -16.19 -15.07
CA GLY A 620 11.05 -15.67 -15.86
C GLY A 620 10.53 -14.31 -15.36
N ALA A 621 9.23 -14.22 -15.06
CA ALA A 621 8.56 -13.02 -14.51
C ALA A 621 9.05 -12.64 -13.09
N GLY A 622 9.75 -13.53 -12.40
CA GLY A 622 10.33 -13.31 -11.07
C GLY A 622 11.69 -12.62 -11.07
N ALA A 623 12.32 -12.35 -12.22
CA ALA A 623 13.68 -11.78 -12.27
C ALA A 623 13.80 -10.46 -11.50
N MET A 624 12.90 -9.51 -11.75
CA MET A 624 12.87 -8.22 -11.04
C MET A 624 12.54 -8.39 -9.55
N HIS A 625 11.61 -9.28 -9.23
CA HIS A 625 11.21 -9.60 -7.86
C HIS A 625 12.37 -10.18 -7.02
N ARG A 626 13.24 -11.01 -7.62
CA ARG A 626 14.44 -11.53 -6.97
C ARG A 626 15.48 -10.44 -6.70
N ALA A 627 15.70 -9.53 -7.66
CA ALA A 627 16.59 -8.39 -7.46
C ALA A 627 16.12 -7.50 -6.30
N LYS A 628 14.82 -7.18 -6.27
CA LYS A 628 14.16 -6.47 -5.17
C LYS A 628 14.31 -7.19 -3.83
N ALA A 629 14.16 -8.51 -3.81
CA ALA A 629 14.32 -9.30 -2.60
C ALA A 629 15.74 -9.22 -2.03
N LEU A 630 16.78 -9.35 -2.87
CA LEU A 630 18.18 -9.19 -2.43
C LEU A 630 18.45 -7.78 -1.92
N GLU A 631 17.97 -6.76 -2.64
CA GLU A 631 18.14 -5.37 -2.25
C GLU A 631 17.47 -5.07 -0.91
N THR A 632 16.24 -5.54 -0.70
CA THR A 632 15.51 -5.41 0.57
C THR A 632 16.31 -6.00 1.73
N VAL A 633 16.81 -7.24 1.57
CA VAL A 633 17.55 -7.94 2.64
C VAL A 633 18.90 -7.28 2.91
N SER A 634 19.60 -6.84 1.87
CA SER A 634 20.83 -6.07 1.99
C SER A 634 20.60 -4.76 2.76
N ASN A 635 19.53 -4.04 2.44
CA ASN A 635 19.17 -2.80 3.11
C ASN A 635 18.78 -3.04 4.58
N ASN A 636 18.06 -4.13 4.88
CA ASN A 636 17.75 -4.53 6.25
C ASN A 636 19.04 -4.79 7.07
N ILE A 637 20.03 -5.49 6.49
CA ILE A 637 21.34 -5.74 7.12
C ILE A 637 22.05 -4.42 7.42
N LYS A 638 22.15 -3.53 6.43
CA LYS A 638 22.77 -2.20 6.58
C LYS A 638 22.08 -1.37 7.66
N TRP A 639 20.75 -1.38 7.66
CA TRP A 639 19.95 -0.68 8.66
C TRP A 639 20.24 -1.20 10.07
N ARG A 640 20.29 -2.52 10.26
CA ARG A 640 20.60 -3.12 11.57
C ARG A 640 21.98 -2.72 12.06
N ALA A 641 22.99 -2.78 11.19
CA ALA A 641 24.35 -2.39 11.52
C ALA A 641 24.46 -0.92 11.95
N ARG A 642 23.70 -0.02 11.31
CA ARG A 642 23.73 1.42 11.59
C ARG A 642 22.88 1.83 12.80
N SER A 643 21.70 1.23 12.98
CA SER A 643 20.63 1.82 13.79
C SER A 643 20.26 1.01 15.04
N CYS A 644 20.42 -0.32 15.05
CA CYS A 644 19.88 -1.19 16.11
C CYS A 644 20.37 -0.79 17.51
N ASP A 645 21.68 -0.60 17.68
CA ASP A 645 22.26 -0.35 19.00
C ASP A 645 21.87 1.03 19.54
N LYS A 646 21.91 2.06 18.69
CA LYS A 646 21.52 3.43 19.06
C LYS A 646 20.06 3.50 19.49
N LEU A 647 19.17 2.89 18.70
CA LEU A 647 17.74 2.80 19.01
C LEU A 647 17.48 1.96 20.26
N GLY A 648 18.12 0.79 20.37
CA GLY A 648 18.00 -0.10 21.51
C GLY A 648 18.39 0.56 22.83
N MET A 649 19.51 1.30 22.83
CA MET A 649 19.95 2.07 24.00
C MET A 649 19.00 3.20 24.36
N TRP A 650 18.44 3.90 23.37
CA TRP A 650 17.43 4.93 23.61
C TRP A 650 16.15 4.35 24.23
N LEU A 651 15.68 3.20 23.73
CA LEU A 651 14.51 2.49 24.25
C LEU A 651 14.72 2.03 25.71
N LEU A 652 15.92 1.56 26.04
CA LEU A 652 16.26 1.19 27.42
C LEU A 652 16.26 2.39 28.36
N ARG A 653 16.77 3.55 27.93
CA ARG A 653 16.71 4.78 28.73
C ARG A 653 15.27 5.25 28.95
N TYR A 654 14.44 5.26 27.91
CA TYR A 654 13.01 5.58 28.02
C TYR A 654 12.31 4.70 29.07
N ARG A 655 12.69 3.42 29.16
CA ARG A 655 12.14 2.48 30.13
C ARG A 655 12.59 2.76 31.57
N ILE A 656 13.79 3.31 31.79
CA ILE A 656 14.31 3.58 33.14
C ILE A 656 13.74 4.90 33.70
N GLU A 657 13.50 5.89 32.83
CA GLU A 657 12.99 7.21 33.21
C GLU A 657 11.49 7.21 33.60
N LYS A 658 10.80 6.10 33.40
CA LYS A 658 9.36 5.91 33.64
C LYS A 658 9.13 4.77 34.62
#